data_AF-A6DP65-F1
#
_entry.id   AF-A6DP65-F1
#
_cell.length_a   1.000
_cell.length_b   1.000
_cell.length_c   1.000
_cell.angle_alpha   90.00
_cell.angle_beta   90.00
_cell.angle_gamma   90.00
#
_symmetry.space_group_name_H-M   'P 1'
#
loop_
_entity.id
_entity.type
_entity.pdbx_description
1 polymer ?
#
loop_
_entity_poly.entity_id
_entity_poly.type
_entity_poly.pdbx_seq_one_letter_code
_entity_poly.pdbx_strand_id
1 'polypeptide(L)'
;MKFSAFLISVSLSLAVFGQSGDRKGHVMTDPIPADQIPAAPVLEVSEAMKSFKVQDGFALDLVAGDQHVINPVTMVFDGDGRMWVCEMNTYMPNIDGKDEEVKGSKIVILEDSNGDGQVDKRTVFLDEIILPRAITFVPGGILYGDNNQLYFAEVLPGLKLGIHEVVDKDYAKGGSVEHKPNTMLYALDNWYYNAKSSTSYRALPLDRELPVNSTEIYKNKYFKLIKRKTENRGQWGLTMDDYGRLYHNGNSSPITGEYLRPGSLLKNSLYSTKMGSARIGANGVYSSRINPGVNRAYMKGTLNGEGKLKNFTAASGSLVYRGDQFPEKYYGMALTPEPAGNLISARFISEKEGSLYGKEVFPKSEILTSTDERFRPVNLYTAPDGSIYIIDIYHGILQHRVFVTSYLRRQILSRSLDKGNNDRGRIYRLKSTENNLSTVPKLNNLSSKDLVKYLAHTNGIIRDKARQLIIFKQDASVVSLIEKVITSDKNHLAVINALWTLEGLSAVRLGLIKSALQNSHVKVRVSAIAVAESMNKSDRDLLAKALIEHGQKVQYEEALQLLLVSSSFFAGDDLKFALDLANKFKGQKFIKESLLSGLGNDYKNFASYAEQLKDKQALATYKKIGKKKVQSNYAKLKKNDKDLFNKGKELYFGHANCFGCHGPDAEGLPNMGPPLVKSEWVNDSPERLAKVMLHGLYGPITVNKKKYNTPMPMPGLGANPMFKDKDLAAIATFIRNHFGNKSGAVQESLFKKVRQETKDQKTPYAVKELE
;
A
#
# COMPACT_ATOMS: atom_id res chain seq x y z
N MET A 1 -21.72 -60.55 40.74
CA MET A 1 -20.34 -60.65 40.20
C MET A 1 -20.36 -60.21 38.74
N LYS A 2 -19.38 -59.37 38.36
CA LYS A 2 -19.06 -58.82 37.02
C LYS A 2 -20.01 -57.73 36.48
N PHE A 3 -19.58 -56.48 36.65
CA PHE A 3 -19.95 -55.35 35.78
C PHE A 3 -18.67 -54.80 35.14
N SER A 4 -18.66 -54.73 33.81
CA SER A 4 -17.58 -54.23 32.97
C SER A 4 -17.48 -52.71 33.07
N ALA A 5 -16.27 -52.20 33.36
CA ALA A 5 -15.97 -50.78 33.33
C ALA A 5 -15.52 -50.37 31.91
N PHE A 6 -16.31 -49.52 31.25
CA PHE A 6 -15.95 -48.83 30.02
C PHE A 6 -15.03 -47.64 30.37
N LEU A 7 -13.76 -47.72 30.00
CA LEU A 7 -12.83 -46.59 30.05
C LEU A 7 -13.06 -45.72 28.79
N ILE A 8 -13.80 -44.62 28.97
CA ILE A 8 -13.90 -43.55 27.96
C ILE A 8 -12.61 -42.74 28.03
N SER A 9 -11.73 -42.92 27.05
CA SER A 9 -10.59 -42.03 26.83
C SER A 9 -11.10 -40.68 26.32
N VAL A 10 -11.23 -39.70 27.21
CA VAL A 10 -11.43 -38.31 26.82
C VAL A 10 -10.10 -37.80 26.26
N SER A 11 -9.98 -37.78 24.94
CA SER A 11 -8.94 -37.05 24.24
C SER A 11 -9.15 -35.56 24.47
N LEU A 12 -8.42 -35.01 25.45
CA LEU A 12 -8.30 -33.57 25.64
C LEU A 12 -7.70 -32.97 24.36
N SER A 13 -8.55 -32.34 23.54
CA SER A 13 -8.09 -31.49 22.46
C SER A 13 -7.43 -30.26 23.08
N LEU A 14 -6.10 -30.27 23.13
CA LEU A 14 -5.33 -29.05 23.32
C LEU A 14 -5.73 -28.08 22.20
N ALA A 15 -6.50 -27.05 22.56
CA ALA A 15 -6.79 -25.94 21.67
C ALA A 15 -5.45 -25.28 21.30
N VAL A 16 -4.98 -25.52 20.08
CA VAL A 16 -3.77 -24.92 19.53
C VAL A 16 -4.05 -23.43 19.31
N PHE A 17 -3.62 -22.60 20.26
CA PHE A 17 -3.64 -21.14 20.13
C PHE A 17 -2.79 -20.72 18.93
N GLY A 18 -3.40 -20.48 17.76
CA GLY A 18 -2.72 -19.88 16.60
C GLY A 18 -3.14 -20.39 15.23
N GLN A 19 -3.76 -21.57 15.12
CA GLN A 19 -4.15 -22.15 13.83
C GLN A 19 -5.60 -21.77 13.45
N SER A 20 -5.78 -20.98 12.40
CA SER A 20 -7.12 -20.52 11.94
C SER A 20 -7.28 -20.49 10.42
N GLY A 21 -6.38 -21.15 9.66
CA GLY A 21 -6.42 -21.12 8.20
C GLY A 21 -7.51 -21.99 7.56
N ASP A 22 -8.06 -22.96 8.30
CA ASP A 22 -9.08 -23.87 7.78
C ASP A 22 -10.38 -23.13 7.46
N ARG A 23 -10.98 -23.46 6.30
CA ARG A 23 -12.21 -22.83 5.83
C ARG A 23 -13.36 -23.83 5.77
N LYS A 24 -14.55 -23.39 6.17
CA LYS A 24 -15.77 -24.18 6.09
C LYS A 24 -15.99 -24.68 4.65
N GLY A 25 -16.27 -25.98 4.51
CA GLY A 25 -16.51 -26.63 3.22
C GLY A 25 -15.25 -27.09 2.48
N HIS A 26 -14.06 -26.83 3.02
CA HIS A 26 -12.81 -27.39 2.49
C HIS A 26 -12.48 -28.71 3.18
N VAL A 27 -11.99 -29.68 2.40
CA VAL A 27 -11.44 -30.94 2.92
C VAL A 27 -9.92 -30.88 2.81
N MET A 28 -9.23 -30.94 3.94
CA MET A 28 -7.78 -30.72 4.06
C MET A 28 -6.98 -32.00 3.75
N THR A 29 -7.24 -32.62 2.60
CA THR A 29 -6.56 -33.85 2.14
C THR A 29 -5.17 -33.58 1.60
N ASP A 30 -4.28 -34.55 1.70
CA ASP A 30 -2.97 -34.49 1.06
C ASP A 30 -3.10 -34.86 -0.44
N PRO A 31 -2.85 -33.92 -1.37
CA PRO A 31 -3.08 -34.16 -2.81
C PRO A 31 -1.91 -34.87 -3.49
N ILE A 32 -0.76 -34.98 -2.81
CA ILE A 32 0.47 -35.62 -3.29
C ILE A 32 0.81 -36.75 -2.31
N PRO A 33 1.07 -37.99 -2.79
CA PRO A 33 1.57 -39.08 -1.94
C PRO A 33 2.86 -38.71 -1.21
N ALA A 34 2.98 -39.09 0.07
CA ALA A 34 4.07 -38.65 0.93
C ALA A 34 5.47 -39.12 0.45
N ASP A 35 5.55 -40.31 -0.15
CA ASP A 35 6.74 -40.90 -0.74
C ASP A 35 7.23 -40.16 -2.00
N GLN A 36 6.37 -39.37 -2.63
CA GLN A 36 6.71 -38.55 -3.78
C GLN A 36 7.21 -37.15 -3.37
N ILE A 37 7.10 -36.77 -2.10
CA ILE A 37 7.46 -35.43 -1.64
C ILE A 37 8.96 -35.33 -1.30
N PRO A 38 9.74 -34.49 -2.01
CA PRO A 38 11.14 -34.27 -1.68
C PRO A 38 11.33 -33.67 -0.29
N ALA A 39 12.46 -34.00 0.33
CA ALA A 39 12.92 -33.30 1.52
C ALA A 39 13.12 -31.80 1.26
N ALA A 40 13.02 -31.00 2.33
CA ALA A 40 13.25 -29.55 2.29
C ALA A 40 14.32 -29.13 3.33
N PRO A 41 15.55 -29.65 3.20
CA PRO A 41 16.63 -29.32 4.13
C PRO A 41 16.95 -27.83 4.11
N VAL A 42 17.57 -27.35 5.18
CA VAL A 42 18.29 -26.06 5.15
C VAL A 42 19.55 -26.29 4.33
N LEU A 43 19.73 -25.52 3.25
CA LEU A 43 20.90 -25.60 2.38
C LEU A 43 21.87 -24.48 2.69
N GLU A 44 23.17 -24.76 2.65
CA GLU A 44 24.17 -23.69 2.61
C GLU A 44 24.13 -22.96 1.27
N VAL A 45 24.67 -21.75 1.22
CA VAL A 45 24.59 -20.89 0.02
C VAL A 45 25.10 -21.61 -1.23
N SER A 46 26.24 -22.30 -1.15
CA SER A 46 26.82 -23.04 -2.29
C SER A 46 25.94 -24.19 -2.79
N GLU A 47 25.10 -24.77 -1.94
CA GLU A 47 24.18 -25.84 -2.31
C GLU A 47 22.90 -25.27 -2.91
N ALA A 48 22.35 -24.20 -2.33
CA ALA A 48 21.22 -23.50 -2.91
C ALA A 48 21.54 -22.90 -4.28
N MET A 49 22.77 -22.43 -4.51
CA MET A 49 23.19 -21.97 -5.84
C MET A 49 23.05 -23.06 -6.92
N LYS A 50 23.17 -24.35 -6.55
CA LYS A 50 22.99 -25.49 -7.47
C LYS A 50 21.52 -25.84 -7.71
N SER A 51 20.59 -25.36 -6.88
CA SER A 51 19.17 -25.65 -7.02
C SER A 51 18.46 -24.73 -8.02
N PHE A 52 19.11 -23.64 -8.44
CA PHE A 52 18.52 -22.68 -9.37
C PHE A 52 18.62 -23.15 -10.82
N LYS A 53 17.53 -22.90 -11.56
CA LYS A 53 17.52 -22.90 -13.03
C LYS A 53 17.18 -21.51 -13.51
N VAL A 54 18.10 -20.94 -14.28
CA VAL A 54 18.03 -19.61 -14.89
C VAL A 54 17.81 -19.78 -16.39
N GLN A 55 17.12 -18.85 -17.05
CA GLN A 55 16.97 -18.85 -18.51
C GLN A 55 18.29 -18.57 -19.23
N ASP A 56 18.42 -19.08 -20.46
CA ASP A 56 19.56 -18.80 -21.33
C ASP A 56 19.73 -17.29 -21.54
N GLY A 57 20.99 -16.82 -21.57
CA GLY A 57 21.33 -15.39 -21.65
C GLY A 57 21.30 -14.65 -20.30
N PHE A 58 21.03 -15.36 -19.20
CA PHE A 58 21.04 -14.82 -17.84
C PHE A 58 21.91 -15.67 -16.89
N ALA A 59 22.42 -15.02 -15.85
CA ALA A 59 23.19 -15.64 -14.77
C ALA A 59 22.71 -15.12 -13.41
N LEU A 60 22.94 -15.92 -12.37
CA LEU A 60 22.62 -15.59 -11.00
C LEU A 60 23.90 -15.58 -10.16
N ASP A 61 24.17 -14.47 -9.47
CA ASP A 61 25.26 -14.37 -8.50
C ASP A 61 24.70 -14.17 -7.07
N LEU A 62 25.48 -14.54 -6.07
CA LEU A 62 25.23 -14.10 -4.69
C LEU A 62 25.75 -12.67 -4.50
N VAL A 63 24.92 -11.79 -3.90
CA VAL A 63 25.34 -10.45 -3.47
C VAL A 63 25.58 -10.43 -1.96
N ALA A 64 24.65 -10.99 -1.20
CA ALA A 64 24.72 -11.09 0.25
C ALA A 64 24.17 -12.46 0.70
N GLY A 65 24.92 -13.17 1.55
CA GLY A 65 24.53 -14.47 2.11
C GLY A 65 24.13 -14.40 3.57
N ASP A 66 23.98 -15.57 4.19
CA ASP A 66 23.45 -15.75 5.54
C ASP A 66 24.28 -15.00 6.61
N GLN A 67 25.58 -14.78 6.40
CA GLN A 67 26.42 -13.98 7.30
C GLN A 67 26.21 -12.46 7.20
N HIS A 68 25.59 -11.98 6.11
CA HIS A 68 25.40 -10.56 5.84
C HIS A 68 24.00 -10.08 6.21
N VAL A 69 22.98 -10.92 6.00
CA VAL A 69 21.58 -10.48 6.10
C VAL A 69 20.67 -11.62 6.57
N ILE A 70 19.70 -11.28 7.42
CA ILE A 70 18.75 -12.23 8.01
C ILE A 70 17.32 -11.80 7.70
N ASN A 71 16.48 -12.74 7.23
CA ASN A 71 15.08 -12.51 6.85
C ASN A 71 14.82 -11.16 6.14
N PRO A 72 15.57 -10.81 5.07
CA PRO A 72 15.38 -9.54 4.38
C PRO A 72 14.04 -9.52 3.67
N VAL A 73 13.26 -8.45 3.83
CA VAL A 73 11.92 -8.37 3.21
C VAL A 73 11.76 -7.20 2.24
N THR A 74 12.52 -6.13 2.43
CA THR A 74 12.49 -4.93 1.60
C THR A 74 13.79 -4.15 1.77
N MET A 75 14.18 -3.38 0.75
CA MET A 75 15.35 -2.52 0.82
C MET A 75 15.19 -1.24 -0.02
N VAL A 76 16.11 -0.29 0.17
CA VAL A 76 16.32 0.86 -0.72
C VAL A 76 17.82 1.13 -0.88
N PHE A 77 18.22 1.61 -2.07
CA PHE A 77 19.59 2.07 -2.32
C PHE A 77 19.75 3.54 -1.94
N ASP A 78 20.86 3.89 -1.29
CA ASP A 78 21.28 5.30 -1.15
C ASP A 78 22.01 5.81 -2.40
N GLY A 79 22.47 7.06 -2.38
CA GLY A 79 23.17 7.66 -3.51
C GLY A 79 24.53 7.05 -3.83
N ASP A 80 25.12 6.25 -2.93
CA ASP A 80 26.42 5.62 -3.12
C ASP A 80 26.30 4.13 -3.44
N GLY A 81 25.07 3.64 -3.62
CA GLY A 81 24.77 2.26 -3.96
C GLY A 81 24.70 1.30 -2.78
N ARG A 82 24.77 1.77 -1.53
CA ARG A 82 24.61 0.90 -0.36
C ARG A 82 23.16 0.48 -0.20
N MET A 83 22.93 -0.77 0.20
CA MET A 83 21.60 -1.32 0.44
C MET A 83 21.19 -1.10 1.89
N TRP A 84 20.06 -0.42 2.10
CA TRP A 84 19.44 -0.28 3.41
C TRP A 84 18.29 -1.26 3.50
N VAL A 85 18.46 -2.32 4.31
CA VAL A 85 17.64 -3.53 4.30
C VAL A 85 16.86 -3.66 5.60
N CYS A 86 15.56 -3.93 5.48
CA CYS A 86 14.71 -4.31 6.61
C CYS A 86 14.80 -5.83 6.84
N GLU A 87 15.29 -6.23 8.00
CA GLU A 87 15.39 -7.61 8.47
C GLU A 87 14.20 -7.93 9.38
N MET A 88 13.31 -8.86 8.98
CA MET A 88 12.19 -9.33 9.82
C MET A 88 12.58 -10.58 10.62
N ASN A 89 13.58 -10.46 11.48
CA ASN A 89 14.19 -11.59 12.21
C ASN A 89 13.22 -12.38 13.11
N THR A 90 12.08 -11.79 13.47
CA THR A 90 11.07 -12.41 14.32
C THR A 90 9.82 -12.82 13.55
N TYR A 91 9.84 -12.84 12.21
CA TYR A 91 8.68 -13.28 11.43
C TYR A 91 8.52 -14.80 11.49
N MET A 92 7.35 -15.29 11.92
CA MET A 92 7.04 -16.73 11.99
C MET A 92 8.21 -17.62 12.48
N PRO A 93 8.79 -17.31 13.67
CA PRO A 93 9.99 -17.99 14.16
C PRO A 93 9.75 -19.46 14.49
N ASN A 94 8.48 -19.83 14.62
CA ASN A 94 7.95 -21.17 14.71
C ASN A 94 6.54 -21.17 14.10
N ILE A 95 5.97 -22.36 13.95
CA ILE A 95 4.68 -22.56 13.29
C ILE A 95 3.48 -21.88 13.96
N ASP A 96 3.58 -21.55 15.25
CA ASP A 96 2.54 -20.87 16.01
C ASP A 96 2.76 -19.34 16.07
N GLY A 97 3.85 -18.84 15.46
CA GLY A 97 4.27 -17.45 15.49
C GLY A 97 4.54 -16.92 16.90
N LYS A 98 4.89 -17.80 17.85
CA LYS A 98 5.25 -17.40 19.21
C LYS A 98 6.51 -16.52 19.15
N ASP A 99 6.55 -15.45 19.94
CA ASP A 99 7.66 -14.48 20.02
C ASP A 99 7.81 -13.54 18.80
N GLU A 100 6.84 -13.52 17.88
CA GLU A 100 6.87 -12.67 16.69
C GLU A 100 6.85 -11.15 17.01
N GLU A 101 6.27 -10.76 18.15
CA GLU A 101 6.19 -9.37 18.61
C GLU A 101 7.39 -8.92 19.46
N VAL A 102 8.38 -9.81 19.67
CA VAL A 102 9.64 -9.42 20.31
C VAL A 102 10.40 -8.45 19.41
N LYS A 103 11.04 -7.46 20.03
CA LYS A 103 11.89 -6.46 19.38
C LYS A 103 13.23 -7.05 18.94
N GLY A 104 13.20 -7.99 17.99
CA GLY A 104 14.40 -8.67 17.47
C GLY A 104 14.79 -8.29 16.04
N SER A 105 13.98 -7.49 15.36
CA SER A 105 14.20 -7.10 13.96
C SER A 105 15.14 -5.90 13.85
N LYS A 106 15.69 -5.66 12.65
CA LYS A 106 16.73 -4.64 12.41
C LYS A 106 16.56 -3.93 11.07
N ILE A 107 17.20 -2.77 10.96
CA ILE A 107 17.57 -2.14 9.69
C ILE A 107 19.09 -2.17 9.59
N VAL A 108 19.61 -2.75 8.52
CA VAL A 108 21.04 -2.90 8.27
C VAL A 108 21.44 -2.21 6.98
N ILE A 109 22.70 -1.79 6.91
CA ILE A 109 23.31 -1.19 5.74
C ILE A 109 24.37 -2.17 5.23
N LEU A 110 24.21 -2.61 3.99
CA LEU A 110 25.14 -3.51 3.31
C LEU A 110 25.89 -2.73 2.23
N GLU A 111 27.20 -2.93 2.20
CA GLU A 111 28.12 -2.21 1.32
C GLU A 111 29.08 -3.21 0.66
N ASP A 112 29.22 -3.06 -0.66
CA ASP A 112 30.34 -3.56 -1.47
C ASP A 112 31.36 -2.42 -1.53
N SER A 113 32.39 -2.52 -0.70
CA SER A 113 33.39 -1.47 -0.49
C SER A 113 34.56 -1.55 -1.46
N ASN A 114 34.78 -2.72 -2.07
CA ASN A 114 35.86 -2.97 -3.03
C ASN A 114 35.38 -2.93 -4.50
N GLY A 115 34.07 -2.93 -4.75
CA GLY A 115 33.44 -2.86 -6.06
C GLY A 115 33.46 -4.17 -6.84
N ASP A 116 33.64 -5.32 -6.19
CA ASP A 116 33.70 -6.64 -6.83
C ASP A 116 32.31 -7.26 -7.10
N GLY A 117 31.25 -6.59 -6.66
CA GLY A 117 29.87 -7.02 -6.79
C GLY A 117 29.36 -7.86 -5.64
N GLN A 118 30.13 -8.08 -4.57
CA GLN A 118 29.71 -8.79 -3.36
C GLN A 118 29.77 -7.86 -2.13
N VAL A 119 28.85 -8.08 -1.19
CA VAL A 119 28.89 -7.36 0.09
C VAL A 119 30.04 -7.86 0.93
N ASP A 120 30.89 -6.96 1.40
CA ASP A 120 31.96 -7.23 2.37
C ASP A 120 31.76 -6.50 3.71
N LYS A 121 30.83 -5.54 3.76
CA LYS A 121 30.61 -4.73 4.96
C LYS A 121 29.13 -4.63 5.35
N ARG A 122 28.89 -4.84 6.65
CA ARG A 122 27.58 -4.77 7.29
C ARG A 122 27.61 -3.78 8.45
N THR A 123 26.66 -2.84 8.47
CA THR A 123 26.44 -1.91 9.58
C THR A 123 25.02 -2.08 10.11
N VAL A 124 24.85 -2.32 11.41
CA VAL A 124 23.52 -2.24 12.04
C VAL A 124 23.21 -0.77 12.26
N PHE A 125 22.22 -0.23 11.55
CA PHE A 125 21.81 1.17 11.69
C PHE A 125 20.79 1.35 12.80
N LEU A 126 19.81 0.45 12.88
CA LEU A 126 18.75 0.45 13.88
C LEU A 126 18.40 -0.99 14.25
N ASP A 127 18.23 -1.27 15.52
CA ASP A 127 17.79 -2.56 16.05
C ASP A 127 16.69 -2.37 17.11
N GLU A 128 16.29 -3.46 17.77
CA GLU A 128 15.19 -3.48 18.74
C GLU A 128 13.84 -2.98 18.20
N ILE A 129 13.58 -3.26 16.92
CA ILE A 129 12.32 -2.92 16.24
C ILE A 129 11.49 -4.18 15.94
N ILE A 130 10.22 -3.97 15.59
CA ILE A 130 9.25 -5.07 15.38
C ILE A 130 8.86 -5.13 13.90
N LEU A 131 9.35 -6.15 13.19
CA LEU A 131 8.94 -6.51 11.82
C LEU A 131 8.87 -5.34 10.81
N PRO A 132 9.99 -4.61 10.58
CA PRO A 132 10.09 -3.53 9.62
C PRO A 132 9.79 -4.02 8.20
N ARG A 133 9.03 -3.22 7.43
CA ARG A 133 8.43 -3.64 6.14
C ARG A 133 8.31 -2.54 5.10
N ALA A 134 8.71 -1.34 5.46
CA ALA A 134 8.78 -0.20 4.57
C ALA A 134 9.98 0.63 4.99
N ILE A 135 10.75 1.12 4.01
CA ILE A 135 11.89 2.00 4.23
C ILE A 135 12.03 2.91 3.00
N THR A 136 12.36 4.17 3.20
CA THR A 136 12.69 5.13 2.13
C THR A 136 13.52 6.28 2.67
N PHE A 137 14.22 7.00 1.79
CA PHE A 137 14.96 8.20 2.18
C PHE A 137 14.08 9.43 2.19
N VAL A 138 14.35 10.33 3.14
CA VAL A 138 13.83 11.70 3.26
C VAL A 138 14.98 12.64 3.58
N PRO A 139 14.82 13.98 3.47
CA PRO A 139 15.87 14.90 3.89
C PRO A 139 16.32 14.62 5.34
N GLY A 140 17.63 14.45 5.53
CA GLY A 140 18.24 14.20 6.85
C GLY A 140 18.17 12.76 7.38
N GLY A 141 17.49 11.83 6.70
CA GLY A 141 17.45 10.44 7.18
C GLY A 141 16.51 9.51 6.40
N ILE A 142 15.86 8.60 7.12
CA ILE A 142 14.92 7.63 6.55
C ILE A 142 13.55 7.75 7.20
N LEU A 143 12.51 7.39 6.44
CA LEU A 143 11.26 6.93 7.00
C LEU A 143 11.26 5.41 6.96
N TYR A 144 10.80 4.77 8.03
CA TYR A 144 10.56 3.33 8.03
C TYR A 144 9.26 2.98 8.76
N GLY A 145 8.56 1.99 8.24
CA GLY A 145 7.32 1.46 8.81
C GLY A 145 7.57 0.11 9.45
N ASP A 146 7.18 -0.03 10.72
CA ASP A 146 7.24 -1.28 11.47
C ASP A 146 5.87 -1.99 11.49
N ASN A 147 5.68 -2.95 12.40
CA ASN A 147 4.41 -3.64 12.55
C ASN A 147 3.23 -2.73 12.95
N ASN A 148 3.44 -1.49 13.41
CA ASN A 148 2.41 -0.63 13.98
C ASN A 148 2.40 0.79 13.42
N GLN A 149 3.57 1.41 13.25
CA GLN A 149 3.72 2.86 13.09
C GLN A 149 4.73 3.20 11.98
N LEU A 150 4.70 4.47 11.57
CA LEU A 150 5.72 5.07 10.72
C LEU A 150 6.64 5.93 11.58
N TYR A 151 7.94 5.81 11.36
CA TYR A 151 8.97 6.53 12.10
C TYR A 151 9.85 7.33 11.15
N PHE A 152 10.40 8.43 11.66
CA PHE A 152 11.56 9.11 11.11
C PHE A 152 12.79 8.73 11.94
N ALA A 153 13.87 8.35 11.26
CA ALA A 153 15.17 8.11 11.86
C ALA A 153 16.22 8.98 11.15
N GLU A 154 16.82 9.92 11.89
CA GLU A 154 17.88 10.79 11.41
C GLU A 154 19.17 10.00 11.18
N VAL A 155 19.87 10.30 10.10
CA VAL A 155 21.15 9.70 9.75
C VAL A 155 22.25 10.75 9.91
N LEU A 156 23.07 10.58 10.95
CA LEU A 156 24.22 11.44 11.24
C LEU A 156 25.48 10.99 10.46
N PRO A 157 26.52 11.85 10.37
CA PRO A 157 27.80 11.46 9.77
C PRO A 157 28.34 10.14 10.34
N GLY A 158 28.89 9.31 9.45
CA GLY A 158 29.37 7.98 9.82
C GLY A 158 28.26 6.93 10.01
N LEU A 159 27.07 7.13 9.41
CA LEU A 159 25.93 6.21 9.46
C LEU A 159 25.38 5.96 10.87
N LYS A 160 25.45 6.98 11.74
CA LYS A 160 24.97 6.88 13.11
C LYS A 160 23.51 7.29 13.20
N LEU A 161 22.75 6.60 14.05
CA LEU A 161 21.37 6.98 14.38
C LEU A 161 21.37 8.30 15.17
N GLY A 162 20.58 9.27 14.70
CA GLY A 162 20.27 10.49 15.42
C GLY A 162 18.89 10.42 16.09
N ILE A 163 18.06 11.45 15.88
CA ILE A 163 16.66 11.46 16.33
C ILE A 163 15.89 10.26 15.75
N HIS A 164 15.05 9.65 16.59
CA HIS A 164 14.14 8.57 16.22
C HIS A 164 12.74 8.85 16.77
N GLU A 165 11.78 9.16 15.90
CA GLU A 165 10.45 9.65 16.28
C GLU A 165 9.32 8.99 15.49
N VAL A 166 8.18 8.77 16.15
CA VAL A 166 6.93 8.35 15.48
C VAL A 166 6.35 9.53 14.70
N VAL A 167 6.13 9.35 13.41
CA VAL A 167 5.55 10.39 12.52
C VAL A 167 4.13 10.08 12.05
N ASP A 168 3.73 8.81 12.06
CA ASP A 168 2.33 8.40 11.90
C ASP A 168 2.04 7.16 12.76
N LYS A 169 1.38 7.39 13.90
CA LYS A 169 1.01 6.35 14.87
C LYS A 169 -0.04 5.36 14.35
N ASP A 170 -0.75 5.71 13.29
CA ASP A 170 -1.84 4.92 12.73
C ASP A 170 -1.46 4.25 11.40
N TYR A 171 -0.17 4.33 11.02
CA TYR A 171 0.35 3.80 9.75
C TYR A 171 0.01 2.32 9.51
N ALA A 172 0.24 1.43 10.48
CA ALA A 172 0.07 -0.01 10.32
C ALA A 172 -0.70 -0.67 11.48
N LYS A 173 -1.54 0.09 12.18
CA LYS A 173 -2.24 -0.36 13.39
C LYS A 173 -3.17 -1.56 13.14
N GLY A 174 -3.01 -2.62 13.95
CA GLY A 174 -3.89 -3.80 13.97
C GLY A 174 -3.78 -4.71 12.73
N GLY A 175 -4.59 -5.77 12.71
CA GLY A 175 -4.66 -6.72 11.59
C GLY A 175 -3.47 -7.67 11.47
N SER A 176 -3.57 -8.61 10.53
CA SER A 176 -2.49 -9.55 10.22
C SER A 176 -1.31 -8.82 9.57
N VAL A 177 -0.11 -9.28 9.91
CA VAL A 177 1.15 -8.84 9.31
C VAL A 177 1.15 -8.93 7.77
N GLU A 178 0.43 -9.87 7.15
CA GLU A 178 0.34 -9.98 5.69
C GLU A 178 -0.54 -8.90 5.02
N HIS A 179 -1.27 -8.11 5.79
CA HIS A 179 -2.24 -7.13 5.31
C HIS A 179 -1.97 -5.70 5.77
N LYS A 180 -0.77 -5.43 6.29
CA LYS A 180 -0.32 -4.11 6.70
C LYS A 180 0.36 -3.35 5.56
N PRO A 181 0.35 -2.01 5.60
CA PRO A 181 1.13 -1.19 4.68
C PRO A 181 2.60 -1.61 4.64
N ASN A 182 3.11 -1.75 3.43
CA ASN A 182 4.47 -2.19 3.16
C ASN A 182 4.95 -1.51 1.89
N THR A 183 6.27 -1.53 1.68
CA THR A 183 6.95 -0.76 0.62
C THR A 183 6.71 0.74 0.77
N MET A 184 7.73 1.57 0.50
CA MET A 184 7.55 3.01 0.46
C MET A 184 8.29 3.58 -0.75
N LEU A 185 7.60 3.54 -1.89
CA LEU A 185 8.14 3.94 -3.18
C LEU A 185 8.11 5.47 -3.31
N TYR A 186 9.27 6.09 -3.49
CA TYR A 186 9.37 7.50 -3.91
C TYR A 186 9.11 7.59 -5.41
N ALA A 187 7.94 8.08 -5.79
CA ALA A 187 7.49 8.09 -7.18
C ALA A 187 7.96 9.34 -7.95
N LEU A 188 7.76 9.31 -9.27
CA LEU A 188 8.11 10.39 -10.20
C LEU A 188 7.52 11.75 -9.79
N ASP A 189 6.32 11.76 -9.21
CA ASP A 189 5.62 12.96 -8.78
C ASP A 189 6.04 13.49 -7.39
N ASN A 190 7.15 12.97 -6.87
CA ASN A 190 7.76 13.35 -5.59
C ASN A 190 6.91 13.00 -4.35
N TRP A 191 5.91 12.12 -4.50
CA TRP A 191 5.15 11.51 -3.41
C TRP A 191 5.67 10.10 -3.08
N TYR A 192 5.46 9.68 -1.83
CA TYR A 192 5.71 8.33 -1.35
C TYR A 192 4.40 7.53 -1.36
N TYR A 193 4.45 6.34 -1.96
CA TYR A 193 3.32 5.42 -2.05
C TYR A 193 3.63 4.07 -1.42
N ASN A 194 2.59 3.44 -0.88
CA ASN A 194 2.68 2.18 -0.16
C ASN A 194 1.67 1.18 -0.73
N ALA A 195 2.03 -0.11 -0.73
CA ALA A 195 1.05 -1.18 -0.90
C ALA A 195 0.20 -1.31 0.38
N LYS A 196 -1.00 -1.88 0.28
CA LYS A 196 -1.98 -2.05 1.38
C LYS A 196 -2.37 -0.77 2.12
N SER A 197 -2.16 0.38 1.50
CA SER A 197 -2.47 1.69 2.07
C SER A 197 -3.31 2.51 1.10
N SER A 198 -4.24 3.31 1.61
CA SER A 198 -4.92 4.38 0.88
C SER A 198 -4.36 5.77 1.24
N THR A 199 -3.15 5.80 1.81
CA THR A 199 -2.45 7.02 2.22
C THR A 199 -1.13 7.12 1.45
N SER A 200 -0.87 8.32 0.92
CA SER A 200 0.42 8.72 0.33
C SER A 200 1.02 9.84 1.15
N TYR A 201 2.35 9.93 1.17
CA TYR A 201 3.11 10.89 1.96
C TYR A 201 3.96 11.79 1.07
N ARG A 202 4.36 12.95 1.56
CA ARG A 202 5.37 13.80 0.89
C ARG A 202 6.14 14.60 1.92
N ALA A 203 7.46 14.67 1.77
CA ALA A 203 8.32 15.58 2.52
C ALA A 203 8.40 16.90 1.76
N LEU A 204 8.07 18.00 2.41
CA LEU A 204 8.11 19.35 1.83
C LEU A 204 9.11 20.24 2.57
N PRO A 205 9.75 21.20 1.88
CA PRO A 205 10.46 22.30 2.54
C PRO A 205 9.60 22.99 3.59
N LEU A 206 10.22 23.49 4.66
CA LEU A 206 9.52 24.02 5.84
C LEU A 206 8.66 25.25 5.54
N ASP A 207 8.99 26.00 4.51
CA ASP A 207 8.32 27.21 4.04
C ASP A 207 7.27 26.94 2.94
N ARG A 208 7.28 25.75 2.32
CA ARG A 208 6.34 25.42 1.24
C ARG A 208 4.90 25.29 1.74
N GLU A 209 3.96 25.90 1.02
CA GLU A 209 2.52 25.76 1.29
C GLU A 209 2.04 24.32 1.11
N LEU A 210 0.99 23.96 1.85
CA LEU A 210 0.40 22.63 1.75
C LEU A 210 -0.39 22.47 0.44
N PRO A 211 -0.16 21.41 -0.35
CA PRO A 211 -1.03 21.04 -1.45
C PRO A 211 -2.48 20.87 -1.00
N VAL A 212 -3.42 21.17 -1.90
CA VAL A 212 -4.86 20.95 -1.66
C VAL A 212 -5.13 19.48 -1.28
N ASN A 213 -6.06 19.26 -0.35
CA ASN A 213 -6.43 17.94 0.16
C ASN A 213 -5.29 17.16 0.84
N SER A 214 -4.28 17.87 1.38
CA SER A 214 -3.23 17.29 2.20
C SER A 214 -3.28 17.81 3.63
N THR A 215 -2.62 17.10 4.55
CA THR A 215 -2.53 17.47 5.96
C THR A 215 -1.09 17.26 6.42
N GLU A 216 -0.52 18.29 7.07
CA GLU A 216 0.75 18.17 7.78
C GLU A 216 0.56 17.27 9.01
N ILE A 217 1.44 16.28 9.18
CA ILE A 217 1.37 15.30 10.27
C ILE A 217 2.60 15.31 11.17
N TYR A 218 3.71 15.87 10.68
CA TYR A 218 4.97 15.90 11.40
C TYR A 218 5.87 17.00 10.80
N LYS A 219 6.78 17.53 11.61
CA LYS A 219 7.75 18.55 11.20
C LYS A 219 9.02 18.41 12.02
N ASN A 220 10.18 18.51 11.37
CA ASN A 220 11.48 18.58 12.01
C ASN A 220 12.31 19.73 11.42
N LYS A 221 13.63 19.77 11.69
CA LYS A 221 14.53 20.80 11.16
C LYS A 221 14.81 20.72 9.65
N TYR A 222 14.47 19.59 9.01
CA TYR A 222 14.76 19.33 7.60
C TYR A 222 13.53 19.52 6.70
N PHE A 223 12.35 19.07 7.15
CA PHE A 223 11.13 19.06 6.33
C PHE A 223 9.86 19.05 7.20
N LYS A 224 8.72 19.33 6.55
CA LYS A 224 7.38 18.97 7.04
C LYS A 224 6.88 17.74 6.28
N LEU A 225 6.36 16.75 7.00
CA LEU A 225 5.73 15.57 6.41
C LEU A 225 4.24 15.82 6.26
N ILE A 226 3.72 15.59 5.07
CA ILE A 226 2.30 15.67 4.80
C ILE A 226 1.77 14.32 4.32
N LYS A 227 0.48 14.09 4.52
CA LYS A 227 -0.24 12.97 3.92
C LYS A 227 -1.49 13.40 3.17
N ARG A 228 -1.90 12.58 2.20
CA ARG A 228 -3.18 12.68 1.51
C ARG A 228 -3.72 11.30 1.16
N LYS A 229 -5.01 11.23 0.83
CA LYS A 229 -5.66 10.02 0.32
C LYS A 229 -5.13 9.66 -1.07
N THR A 230 -4.92 8.37 -1.31
CA THR A 230 -4.66 7.77 -2.62
C THR A 230 -5.45 6.47 -2.76
N GLU A 231 -5.41 5.85 -3.94
CA GLU A 231 -6.03 4.55 -4.19
C GLU A 231 -5.36 3.45 -3.37
N ASN A 232 -6.16 2.50 -2.87
CA ASN A 232 -5.63 1.34 -2.16
C ASN A 232 -5.08 0.32 -3.17
N ARG A 233 -3.80 -0.05 -3.03
CA ARG A 233 -3.07 -0.85 -4.01
C ARG A 233 -2.49 -2.12 -3.42
N GLY A 234 -2.62 -3.21 -4.17
CA GLY A 234 -1.89 -4.45 -3.98
C GLY A 234 -1.96 -5.11 -2.59
N GLN A 235 -1.15 -6.15 -2.41
CA GLN A 235 -0.92 -6.81 -1.13
C GLN A 235 0.52 -6.65 -0.63
N TRP A 236 1.50 -6.88 -1.50
CA TRP A 236 2.90 -6.79 -1.13
C TRP A 236 3.74 -6.30 -2.32
N GLY A 237 4.47 -5.21 -2.10
CA GLY A 237 5.29 -4.57 -3.12
C GLY A 237 4.56 -3.57 -4.01
N LEU A 238 5.35 -2.61 -4.51
CA LEU A 238 4.94 -1.53 -5.40
C LEU A 238 6.14 -1.09 -6.23
N THR A 239 5.94 -0.89 -7.53
CA THR A 239 6.98 -0.38 -8.46
C THR A 239 6.36 0.66 -9.37
N MET A 240 7.19 1.37 -10.14
CA MET A 240 6.73 2.28 -11.20
C MET A 240 7.47 2.08 -12.51
N ASP A 241 6.86 2.52 -13.61
CA ASP A 241 7.56 2.74 -14.87
C ASP A 241 8.22 4.13 -14.92
N ASP A 242 8.85 4.45 -16.06
CA ASP A 242 9.49 5.74 -16.30
C ASP A 242 8.55 6.95 -16.35
N TYR A 243 7.25 6.72 -16.44
CA TYR A 243 6.24 7.76 -16.62
C TYR A 243 5.41 7.96 -15.35
N GLY A 244 5.81 7.34 -14.24
CA GLY A 244 5.18 7.48 -12.93
C GLY A 244 3.88 6.70 -12.79
N ARG A 245 3.61 5.72 -13.66
CA ARG A 245 2.50 4.79 -13.48
C ARG A 245 2.88 3.74 -12.46
N LEU A 246 1.96 3.46 -11.54
CA LEU A 246 2.20 2.49 -10.48
C LEU A 246 1.77 1.09 -10.90
N TYR A 247 2.57 0.11 -10.47
CA TYR A 247 2.32 -1.31 -10.69
C TYR A 247 2.39 -2.05 -9.36
N HIS A 248 1.43 -2.95 -9.15
CA HIS A 248 1.24 -3.68 -7.90
C HIS A 248 0.59 -5.04 -8.18
N ASN A 249 0.51 -5.93 -7.20
CA ASN A 249 -0.08 -7.27 -7.35
C ASN A 249 -0.98 -7.63 -6.17
N GLY A 250 -1.96 -8.49 -6.41
CA GLY A 250 -2.59 -9.30 -5.36
C GLY A 250 -1.89 -10.66 -5.25
N ASN A 251 -2.20 -11.46 -4.23
CA ASN A 251 -1.53 -12.75 -4.01
C ASN A 251 -1.72 -13.75 -5.16
N SER A 252 -2.88 -13.75 -5.81
CA SER A 252 -3.24 -14.78 -6.80
C SER A 252 -3.27 -14.25 -8.23
N SER A 253 -2.47 -13.22 -8.51
CA SER A 253 -2.31 -12.63 -9.82
C SER A 253 -0.88 -12.17 -10.05
N PRO A 254 -0.36 -12.18 -11.30
CA PRO A 254 0.86 -11.44 -11.62
C PRO A 254 0.66 -9.94 -11.33
N ILE A 255 1.72 -9.17 -11.54
CA ILE A 255 1.68 -7.71 -11.55
C ILE A 255 0.51 -7.15 -12.37
N THR A 256 -0.09 -6.09 -11.86
CA THR A 256 -1.15 -5.29 -12.47
C THR A 256 -0.67 -3.85 -12.54
N GLY A 257 -1.00 -3.13 -13.61
CA GLY A 257 -0.60 -1.74 -13.81
C GLY A 257 -1.79 -0.79 -13.87
N GLU A 258 -1.61 0.41 -13.31
CA GLU A 258 -2.52 1.54 -13.48
C GLU A 258 -2.14 2.33 -14.74
N TYR A 259 -3.12 2.74 -15.54
CA TYR A 259 -2.82 3.50 -16.76
C TYR A 259 -2.56 4.99 -16.49
N LEU A 260 -3.28 5.58 -15.52
CA LEU A 260 -3.13 6.97 -15.12
C LEU A 260 -2.13 7.08 -13.96
N ARG A 261 -1.59 8.29 -13.76
CA ARG A 261 -0.74 8.60 -12.59
C ARG A 261 -1.55 8.47 -11.29
N PRO A 262 -0.92 8.11 -10.17
CA PRO A 262 -1.61 7.89 -8.90
C PRO A 262 -2.36 9.14 -8.43
N GLY A 263 -3.57 8.96 -7.90
CA GLY A 263 -4.43 10.06 -7.42
C GLY A 263 -5.10 10.90 -8.51
N SER A 264 -4.87 10.61 -9.80
CA SER A 264 -5.49 11.34 -10.92
C SER A 264 -7.02 11.40 -10.82
N LEU A 265 -7.65 10.33 -10.33
CA LEU A 265 -9.10 10.22 -10.24
C LEU A 265 -9.67 10.64 -8.87
N LEU A 266 -8.84 11.24 -8.00
CA LEU A 266 -9.23 11.68 -6.65
C LEU A 266 -9.26 13.22 -6.48
N LYS A 267 -9.19 13.97 -7.58
CA LYS A 267 -9.15 15.44 -7.56
C LYS A 267 -10.48 16.08 -7.21
N ASN A 268 -11.58 15.43 -7.57
CA ASN A 268 -12.94 15.86 -7.24
C ASN A 268 -13.47 15.09 -6.03
N SER A 269 -13.71 15.79 -4.92
CA SER A 269 -14.21 15.18 -3.68
C SER A 269 -15.61 14.56 -3.81
N LEU A 270 -16.37 14.96 -4.84
CA LEU A 270 -17.73 14.51 -5.10
C LEU A 270 -17.81 13.42 -6.16
N TYR A 271 -16.68 13.09 -6.79
CA TYR A 271 -16.59 12.02 -7.76
C TYR A 271 -15.52 11.02 -7.34
N SER A 272 -15.97 9.92 -6.73
CA SER A 272 -15.10 8.82 -6.35
C SER A 272 -15.30 7.67 -7.32
N THR A 273 -14.44 7.57 -8.31
CA THR A 273 -14.31 6.36 -9.15
C THR A 273 -13.08 5.56 -8.72
N LYS A 274 -13.10 4.26 -8.95
CA LYS A 274 -11.92 3.42 -8.69
C LYS A 274 -10.98 3.55 -9.89
N MET A 275 -9.71 3.85 -9.63
CA MET A 275 -8.66 3.63 -10.63
C MET A 275 -8.60 2.12 -10.88
N GLY A 276 -9.08 1.69 -12.05
CA GLY A 276 -8.94 0.31 -12.48
C GLY A 276 -7.48 0.00 -12.81
N SER A 277 -7.03 -1.20 -12.49
CA SER A 277 -5.73 -1.72 -12.93
C SER A 277 -5.92 -2.86 -13.92
N ALA A 278 -4.95 -3.05 -14.81
CA ALA A 278 -4.94 -4.13 -15.80
C ALA A 278 -3.91 -5.18 -15.41
N ARG A 279 -4.32 -6.45 -15.40
CA ARG A 279 -3.42 -7.59 -15.18
C ARG A 279 -2.47 -7.74 -16.36
N ILE A 280 -1.18 -7.79 -16.07
CA ILE A 280 -0.14 -7.99 -17.09
C ILE A 280 -0.04 -9.50 -17.33
N GLY A 281 -0.68 -10.00 -18.39
CA GLY A 281 -0.59 -11.39 -18.85
C GLY A 281 -1.49 -12.40 -18.13
N ALA A 282 -1.26 -13.68 -18.44
CA ALA A 282 -2.02 -14.79 -17.87
C ALA A 282 -1.53 -15.15 -16.46
N ASN A 283 -2.37 -15.86 -15.71
CA ASN A 283 -2.10 -16.22 -14.32
C ASN A 283 -1.23 -17.46 -14.14
N GLY A 284 -0.96 -18.19 -15.22
CA GLY A 284 -0.23 -19.45 -15.18
C GLY A 284 1.23 -19.26 -14.78
N VAL A 285 1.78 -20.25 -14.07
CA VAL A 285 3.20 -20.33 -13.70
C VAL A 285 3.75 -21.74 -13.92
N TYR A 286 5.08 -21.85 -14.01
CA TYR A 286 5.80 -23.09 -14.34
C TYR A 286 6.91 -23.38 -13.31
N SER A 287 6.52 -23.90 -12.14
CA SER A 287 7.46 -24.34 -11.10
C SER A 287 8.33 -25.50 -11.59
N SER A 288 9.61 -25.52 -11.19
CA SER A 288 10.54 -26.63 -11.49
C SER A 288 10.46 -27.79 -10.50
N ARG A 289 9.74 -27.61 -9.38
CA ARG A 289 9.55 -28.62 -8.33
C ARG A 289 8.07 -28.80 -7.97
N ILE A 290 7.75 -29.90 -7.32
CA ILE A 290 6.43 -30.08 -6.71
C ILE A 290 6.26 -29.14 -5.50
N ASN A 291 5.04 -28.68 -5.21
CA ASN A 291 4.81 -27.59 -4.25
C ASN A 291 3.79 -27.96 -3.14
N PRO A 292 4.07 -28.95 -2.27
CA PRO A 292 3.20 -29.29 -1.14
C PRO A 292 3.11 -28.17 -0.08
N GLY A 293 4.11 -27.28 -0.01
CA GLY A 293 4.11 -26.11 0.87
C GLY A 293 3.17 -24.97 0.44
N VAL A 294 2.38 -25.14 -0.63
CA VAL A 294 1.36 -24.16 -1.03
C VAL A 294 0.15 -24.31 -0.12
N ASN A 295 -0.24 -23.22 0.57
CA ASN A 295 -1.28 -23.22 1.60
C ASN A 295 -2.61 -23.90 1.20
N ARG A 296 -3.00 -23.79 -0.08
CA ARG A 296 -4.25 -24.37 -0.62
C ARG A 296 -4.00 -25.45 -1.67
N ALA A 297 -2.88 -26.16 -1.60
CA ALA A 297 -2.58 -27.26 -2.51
C ALA A 297 -3.66 -28.36 -2.52
N TYR A 298 -4.33 -28.59 -1.38
CA TYR A 298 -5.46 -29.52 -1.26
C TYR A 298 -6.68 -29.16 -2.14
N MET A 299 -6.77 -27.94 -2.67
CA MET A 299 -7.87 -27.53 -3.55
C MET A 299 -7.62 -27.98 -5.00
N LYS A 300 -8.63 -28.60 -5.61
CA LYS A 300 -8.60 -29.01 -7.02
C LYS A 300 -8.27 -27.80 -7.91
N GLY A 301 -7.25 -27.95 -8.76
CA GLY A 301 -6.82 -26.92 -9.71
C GLY A 301 -5.71 -26.00 -9.21
N THR A 302 -5.33 -26.05 -7.93
CA THR A 302 -4.15 -25.33 -7.41
C THR A 302 -2.85 -25.93 -7.97
N LEU A 303 -2.74 -27.26 -7.90
CA LEU A 303 -1.61 -28.02 -8.44
C LEU A 303 -2.00 -28.74 -9.73
N ASN A 304 -1.03 -28.97 -10.62
CA ASN A 304 -1.20 -29.81 -11.81
C ASN A 304 -1.11 -31.31 -11.44
N GLY A 305 -1.22 -32.20 -12.44
CA GLY A 305 -1.13 -33.65 -12.22
C GLY A 305 0.24 -34.14 -11.72
N GLU A 306 1.27 -33.29 -11.80
CA GLU A 306 2.62 -33.56 -11.29
C GLU A 306 2.83 -32.95 -9.89
N GLY A 307 1.81 -32.37 -9.25
CA GLY A 307 1.95 -31.72 -7.94
C GLY A 307 2.64 -30.35 -7.97
N LYS A 308 2.82 -29.75 -9.16
CA LYS A 308 3.43 -28.43 -9.34
C LYS A 308 2.39 -27.32 -9.38
N LEU A 309 2.74 -26.14 -8.89
CA LEU A 309 1.85 -24.97 -8.86
C LEU A 309 1.41 -24.56 -10.28
N LYS A 310 0.09 -24.36 -10.48
CA LYS A 310 -0.47 -23.98 -11.80
C LYS A 310 -0.58 -22.49 -12.04
N ASN A 311 -0.93 -21.73 -10.99
CA ASN A 311 -1.23 -20.32 -11.07
C ASN A 311 -0.59 -19.59 -9.89
N PHE A 312 -0.39 -18.28 -10.00
CA PHE A 312 0.03 -17.48 -8.85
C PHE A 312 -0.89 -17.70 -7.65
N THR A 313 -0.29 -17.87 -6.48
CA THR A 313 -0.97 -18.00 -5.18
C THR A 313 -0.35 -17.13 -4.10
N ALA A 314 0.91 -16.70 -4.26
CA ALA A 314 1.60 -15.83 -3.33
C ALA A 314 2.46 -14.77 -4.04
N ALA A 315 2.03 -14.29 -5.22
CA ALA A 315 2.71 -13.22 -5.93
C ALA A 315 3.08 -12.08 -4.98
N SER A 316 4.34 -11.66 -5.03
CA SER A 316 4.95 -10.71 -4.10
C SER A 316 5.62 -9.56 -4.85
N GLY A 317 6.62 -8.89 -4.25
CA GLY A 317 7.11 -7.58 -4.65
C GLY A 317 7.66 -7.54 -6.07
N SER A 318 6.76 -7.17 -6.99
CA SER A 318 6.99 -7.16 -8.42
C SER A 318 7.78 -5.92 -8.85
N LEU A 319 8.46 -6.02 -9.98
CA LEU A 319 9.33 -4.98 -10.54
C LEU A 319 8.97 -4.69 -12.00
N VAL A 320 9.01 -3.43 -12.40
CA VAL A 320 9.15 -3.03 -13.80
C VAL A 320 10.63 -2.69 -14.00
N TYR A 321 11.30 -3.46 -14.85
CA TYR A 321 12.74 -3.35 -15.01
C TYR A 321 13.12 -2.06 -15.76
N ARG A 322 13.98 -1.24 -15.14
CA ARG A 322 14.41 0.08 -15.66
C ARG A 322 15.94 0.22 -15.61
N GLY A 323 16.65 -0.90 -15.57
CA GLY A 323 18.12 -0.94 -15.57
C GLY A 323 18.69 -0.97 -16.98
N ASP A 324 19.97 -0.68 -17.11
CA ASP A 324 20.72 -0.65 -18.38
C ASP A 324 21.64 -1.85 -18.59
N GLN A 325 21.62 -2.84 -17.68
CA GLN A 325 22.47 -4.03 -17.81
C GLN A 325 21.86 -5.10 -18.74
N PHE A 326 20.55 -5.28 -18.76
CA PHE A 326 19.90 -6.22 -19.67
C PHE A 326 19.83 -5.62 -21.08
N PRO A 327 19.86 -6.45 -22.14
CA PRO A 327 19.59 -6.01 -23.51
C PRO A 327 18.29 -5.19 -23.61
N GLU A 328 18.27 -4.17 -24.47
CA GLU A 328 17.18 -3.19 -24.61
C GLU A 328 15.79 -3.83 -24.75
N LYS A 329 15.71 -4.98 -25.42
CA LYS A 329 14.45 -5.75 -25.59
C LYS A 329 13.75 -6.09 -24.27
N TYR A 330 14.48 -6.16 -23.15
CA TYR A 330 13.93 -6.44 -21.82
C TYR A 330 13.61 -5.19 -21.00
N TYR A 331 14.02 -4.00 -21.45
CA TYR A 331 13.71 -2.75 -20.77
C TYR A 331 12.19 -2.54 -20.69
N GLY A 332 11.69 -2.22 -19.49
CA GLY A 332 10.27 -2.06 -19.22
C GLY A 332 9.48 -3.37 -19.06
N MET A 333 10.13 -4.55 -19.09
CA MET A 333 9.44 -5.80 -18.75
C MET A 333 9.05 -5.84 -17.27
N ALA A 334 7.99 -6.58 -16.96
CA ALA A 334 7.53 -6.80 -15.62
C ALA A 334 8.00 -8.16 -15.09
N LEU A 335 8.46 -8.19 -13.84
CA LEU A 335 8.83 -9.40 -13.13
C LEU A 335 7.99 -9.56 -11.87
N THR A 336 7.50 -10.77 -11.61
CA THR A 336 6.72 -11.10 -10.43
C THR A 336 7.30 -12.34 -9.75
N PRO A 337 7.80 -12.22 -8.51
CA PRO A 337 8.14 -13.40 -7.72
C PRO A 337 6.90 -14.16 -7.28
N GLU A 338 7.02 -15.47 -7.21
CA GLU A 338 6.05 -16.41 -6.66
C GLU A 338 6.75 -17.30 -5.62
N PRO A 339 6.88 -16.81 -4.37
CA PRO A 339 7.61 -17.51 -3.32
C PRO A 339 7.01 -18.88 -2.95
N ALA A 340 5.71 -19.11 -3.12
CA ALA A 340 5.13 -20.44 -2.86
C ALA A 340 5.49 -21.45 -3.96
N GLY A 341 5.72 -20.96 -5.18
CA GLY A 341 6.19 -21.73 -6.33
C GLY A 341 7.72 -21.75 -6.50
N ASN A 342 8.47 -21.06 -5.65
CA ASN A 342 9.94 -20.96 -5.69
C ASN A 342 10.48 -20.44 -7.05
N LEU A 343 9.83 -19.43 -7.62
CA LEU A 343 10.13 -18.91 -8.97
C LEU A 343 9.96 -17.40 -9.12
N ILE A 344 10.48 -16.85 -10.22
CA ILE A 344 10.22 -15.49 -10.69
C ILE A 344 9.74 -15.57 -12.15
N SER A 345 8.63 -14.91 -12.44
CA SER A 345 8.02 -14.89 -13.76
C SER A 345 8.21 -13.54 -14.46
N ALA A 346 8.43 -13.55 -15.78
CA ALA A 346 8.70 -12.34 -16.58
C ALA A 346 7.69 -12.15 -17.71
N ARG A 347 7.20 -10.91 -17.90
CA ARG A 347 6.21 -10.52 -18.91
C ARG A 347 6.56 -9.19 -19.57
N PHE A 348 6.46 -9.10 -20.89
CA PHE A 348 6.48 -7.81 -21.59
C PHE A 348 5.20 -7.04 -21.29
N ILE A 349 5.32 -5.71 -21.15
CA ILE A 349 4.19 -4.80 -21.03
C ILE A 349 4.01 -4.08 -22.37
N SER A 350 2.77 -3.98 -22.83
CA SER A 350 2.40 -3.11 -23.95
C SER A 350 1.18 -2.26 -23.59
N GLU A 351 1.08 -1.08 -24.16
CA GLU A 351 -0.03 -0.16 -23.93
C GLU A 351 -0.82 0.13 -25.20
N LYS A 352 -2.14 0.28 -25.06
CA LYS A 352 -3.03 0.73 -26.13
C LYS A 352 -4.27 1.38 -25.54
N GLU A 353 -4.57 2.62 -25.96
CA GLU A 353 -5.84 3.33 -25.72
C GLU A 353 -6.38 3.21 -24.28
N GLY A 354 -5.56 3.54 -23.28
CA GLY A 354 -6.02 3.54 -21.88
C GLY A 354 -5.92 2.18 -21.18
N SER A 355 -5.32 1.18 -21.83
CA SER A 355 -5.17 -0.17 -21.28
C SER A 355 -3.73 -0.65 -21.37
N LEU A 356 -3.35 -1.47 -20.38
CA LEU A 356 -2.10 -2.19 -20.36
C LEU A 356 -2.38 -3.67 -20.62
N TYR A 357 -1.45 -4.31 -21.31
CA TYR A 357 -1.49 -5.73 -21.65
C TYR A 357 -0.15 -6.36 -21.30
N GLY A 358 -0.16 -7.68 -21.15
CA GLY A 358 1.05 -8.44 -20.89
C GLY A 358 1.14 -9.71 -21.69
N LYS A 359 2.37 -10.09 -22.03
CA LYS A 359 2.71 -11.36 -22.68
C LYS A 359 3.91 -11.96 -21.98
N GLU A 360 3.89 -13.26 -21.71
CA GLU A 360 5.02 -13.98 -21.14
C GLU A 360 6.28 -13.78 -21.98
N VAL A 361 7.40 -13.45 -21.33
CA VAL A 361 8.71 -13.33 -22.00
C VAL A 361 9.21 -14.71 -22.44
N PHE A 362 9.03 -15.70 -21.56
CA PHE A 362 9.42 -17.09 -21.81
C PHE A 362 8.17 -17.99 -21.79
N PRO A 363 7.63 -18.38 -22.95
CA PRO A 363 6.46 -19.24 -22.99
C PRO A 363 6.71 -20.57 -22.27
N LYS A 364 5.79 -20.96 -21.39
CA LYS A 364 5.83 -22.23 -20.64
C LYS A 364 7.05 -22.45 -19.75
N SER A 365 7.73 -21.38 -19.36
CA SER A 365 8.87 -21.42 -18.46
C SER A 365 9.01 -20.09 -17.72
N GLU A 366 9.92 -20.02 -16.76
CA GLU A 366 10.10 -18.86 -15.90
C GLU A 366 11.53 -18.36 -15.98
N ILE A 367 11.77 -17.06 -15.72
CA ILE A 367 13.12 -16.48 -15.81
C ILE A 367 14.07 -17.09 -14.77
N LEU A 368 13.53 -17.45 -13.60
CA LEU A 368 14.24 -18.12 -12.53
C LEU A 368 13.30 -19.11 -11.83
N THR A 369 13.79 -20.32 -11.53
CA THR A 369 13.12 -21.29 -10.65
C THR A 369 14.15 -21.93 -9.71
N SER A 370 13.72 -22.48 -8.58
CA SER A 370 14.57 -23.24 -7.67
C SER A 370 13.92 -24.55 -7.24
N THR A 371 14.72 -25.61 -7.10
CA THR A 371 14.30 -26.86 -6.45
C THR A 371 14.36 -26.81 -4.92
N ASP A 372 14.99 -25.77 -4.34
CA ASP A 372 14.98 -25.50 -2.90
C ASP A 372 13.63 -24.90 -2.48
N GLU A 373 12.94 -25.56 -1.56
CA GLU A 373 11.66 -25.07 -1.03
C GLU A 373 11.80 -23.78 -0.21
N ARG A 374 12.95 -23.56 0.42
CA ARG A 374 13.21 -22.43 1.30
C ARG A 374 13.59 -21.17 0.54
N PHE A 375 13.86 -21.26 -0.76
CA PHE A 375 13.97 -20.09 -1.63
C PHE A 375 12.62 -19.37 -1.75
N ARG A 376 12.48 -18.25 -1.05
CA ARG A 376 11.26 -17.43 -0.98
C ARG A 376 11.58 -16.01 -1.47
N PRO A 377 11.62 -15.79 -2.79
CA PRO A 377 11.80 -14.45 -3.33
C PRO A 377 10.57 -13.60 -2.98
N VAL A 378 10.76 -12.58 -2.14
CA VAL A 378 9.64 -11.74 -1.66
C VAL A 378 9.61 -10.36 -2.30
N ASN A 379 10.75 -9.81 -2.74
CA ASN A 379 10.84 -8.52 -3.41
C ASN A 379 11.93 -8.50 -4.50
N LEU A 380 11.75 -7.66 -5.52
CA LEU A 380 12.74 -7.40 -6.58
C LEU A 380 13.05 -5.91 -6.68
N TYR A 381 14.28 -5.58 -7.06
CA TYR A 381 14.73 -4.21 -7.30
C TYR A 381 15.61 -4.14 -8.53
N THR A 382 15.44 -3.09 -9.35
CA THR A 382 16.53 -2.68 -10.25
C THR A 382 17.68 -2.16 -9.38
N ALA A 383 18.90 -2.63 -9.63
CA ALA A 383 20.07 -2.24 -8.87
C ALA A 383 20.82 -1.08 -9.56
N PRO A 384 21.65 -0.32 -8.82
CA PRO A 384 22.48 0.75 -9.37
C PRO A 384 23.47 0.28 -10.45
N ASP A 385 23.89 -0.99 -10.39
CA ASP A 385 24.73 -1.66 -11.39
C ASP A 385 23.96 -2.09 -12.67
N GLY A 386 22.68 -1.70 -12.76
CA GLY A 386 21.80 -1.97 -13.89
C GLY A 386 21.13 -3.35 -13.86
N SER A 387 21.53 -4.25 -12.97
CA SER A 387 20.97 -5.61 -12.87
C SER A 387 19.68 -5.67 -12.01
N ILE A 388 19.20 -6.87 -11.70
CA ILE A 388 18.05 -7.07 -10.78
C ILE A 388 18.53 -7.74 -9.49
N TYR A 389 18.21 -7.16 -8.34
CA TYR A 389 18.44 -7.80 -7.04
C TYR A 389 17.17 -8.49 -6.56
N ILE A 390 17.33 -9.72 -6.09
CA ILE A 390 16.27 -10.60 -5.59
C ILE A 390 16.43 -10.71 -4.09
N ILE A 391 15.41 -10.28 -3.35
CA ILE A 391 15.34 -10.44 -1.90
C ILE A 391 14.72 -11.80 -1.58
N ASP A 392 15.50 -12.69 -1.00
CA ASP A 392 15.09 -14.01 -0.54
C ASP A 392 15.13 -14.07 1.00
N ILE A 393 13.96 -14.24 1.62
CA ILE A 393 13.88 -14.40 3.09
C ILE A 393 14.50 -15.72 3.56
N TYR A 394 14.77 -16.67 2.66
CA TYR A 394 15.28 -18.01 2.96
C TYR A 394 14.56 -18.70 4.13
N HIS A 395 13.26 -18.96 3.95
CA HIS A 395 12.36 -19.29 5.07
C HIS A 395 11.47 -20.50 4.77
N GLY A 396 11.32 -21.39 5.75
CA GLY A 396 10.50 -22.59 5.59
C GLY A 396 8.99 -22.33 5.68
N ILE A 397 8.58 -21.31 6.45
CA ILE A 397 7.16 -20.91 6.61
C ILE A 397 6.89 -19.60 5.88
N LEU A 398 6.15 -19.64 4.78
CA LEU A 398 5.82 -18.42 4.05
C LEU A 398 4.64 -17.65 4.67
N GLN A 399 3.62 -18.36 5.18
CA GLN A 399 2.37 -17.79 5.65
C GLN A 399 2.39 -17.43 7.14
N HIS A 400 1.71 -16.35 7.50
CA HIS A 400 1.42 -16.00 8.87
C HIS A 400 0.48 -17.01 9.52
N ARG A 401 0.65 -17.26 10.82
CA ARG A 401 -0.07 -18.27 11.62
C ARG A 401 -1.59 -18.31 11.38
N VAL A 402 -2.21 -17.13 11.23
CA VAL A 402 -3.67 -17.01 11.05
C VAL A 402 -4.17 -17.62 9.74
N PHE A 403 -3.29 -17.80 8.75
CA PHE A 403 -3.61 -18.39 7.45
C PHE A 403 -3.13 -19.83 7.29
N VAL A 404 -2.41 -20.39 8.27
CA VAL A 404 -1.91 -21.77 8.21
C VAL A 404 -3.08 -22.75 8.37
N THR A 405 -3.33 -23.56 7.35
CA THR A 405 -4.34 -24.64 7.35
C THR A 405 -3.82 -25.89 8.06
N SER A 406 -4.71 -26.80 8.45
CA SER A 406 -4.35 -28.13 8.98
C SER A 406 -3.52 -28.94 7.99
N TYR A 407 -3.86 -28.85 6.69
CA TYR A 407 -3.06 -29.42 5.62
C TYR A 407 -1.63 -28.86 5.64
N LEU A 408 -1.49 -27.54 5.55
CA LEU A 408 -0.19 -26.90 5.49
C LEU A 408 0.63 -27.15 6.77
N ARG A 409 -0.02 -27.15 7.94
CA ARG A 409 0.63 -27.46 9.22
C ARG A 409 1.29 -28.84 9.20
N ARG A 410 0.60 -29.87 8.70
CA ARG A 410 1.19 -31.20 8.54
C ARG A 410 2.39 -31.17 7.60
N GLN A 411 2.27 -30.49 6.46
CA GLN A 411 3.35 -30.36 5.47
C GLN A 411 4.57 -29.60 6.01
N ILE A 412 4.38 -28.64 6.91
CA ILE A 412 5.47 -27.90 7.56
C ILE A 412 6.20 -28.80 8.55
N LEU A 413 5.46 -29.44 9.46
CA LEU A 413 6.02 -30.25 10.54
C LEU A 413 6.70 -31.52 10.04
N SER A 414 6.09 -32.22 9.07
CA SER A 414 6.66 -33.48 8.55
C SER A 414 7.99 -33.28 7.82
N ARG A 415 8.30 -32.06 7.40
CA ARG A 415 9.50 -31.70 6.62
C ARG A 415 10.39 -30.68 7.33
N SER A 416 10.16 -30.46 8.63
CA SER A 416 10.95 -29.55 9.49
C SER A 416 11.08 -28.12 8.96
N LEU A 417 10.05 -27.62 8.27
CA LEU A 417 10.04 -26.26 7.70
C LEU A 417 9.85 -25.17 8.77
N ASP A 418 9.52 -25.54 10.00
CA ASP A 418 9.47 -24.63 11.15
C ASP A 418 10.84 -24.40 11.81
N LYS A 419 11.93 -24.99 11.27
CA LYS A 419 13.31 -24.88 11.78
C LYS A 419 14.17 -24.02 10.86
N GLY A 420 15.18 -23.34 11.43
CA GLY A 420 16.16 -22.53 10.70
C GLY A 420 15.55 -21.30 10.02
N ASN A 421 14.64 -20.63 10.72
CA ASN A 421 13.80 -19.55 10.19
C ASN A 421 14.24 -18.15 10.65
N ASN A 422 15.23 -18.02 11.56
CA ASN A 422 15.56 -16.74 12.21
C ASN A 422 17.03 -16.33 12.07
N ASP A 423 17.81 -17.01 11.24
CA ASP A 423 19.27 -16.90 11.19
C ASP A 423 19.83 -16.85 9.77
N ARG A 424 18.97 -16.82 8.73
CA ARG A 424 19.37 -16.87 7.32
C ARG A 424 18.61 -15.86 6.48
N GLY A 425 19.15 -15.57 5.30
CA GLY A 425 18.62 -14.56 4.40
C GLY A 425 19.61 -14.27 3.29
N ARG A 426 19.09 -14.02 2.08
CA ARG A 426 19.94 -13.92 0.89
C ARG A 426 19.50 -12.82 -0.04
N ILE A 427 20.47 -12.19 -0.67
CA ILE A 427 20.26 -11.27 -1.79
C ILE A 427 21.04 -11.82 -2.98
N TYR A 428 20.33 -12.10 -4.06
CA TYR A 428 20.93 -12.56 -5.31
C TYR A 428 20.87 -11.48 -6.39
N ARG A 429 21.82 -11.51 -7.32
CA ARG A 429 21.84 -10.68 -8.53
C ARG A 429 21.46 -11.53 -9.73
N LEU A 430 20.37 -11.17 -10.41
CA LEU A 430 20.07 -11.66 -11.75
C LEU A 430 20.63 -10.67 -12.77
N LYS A 431 21.55 -11.15 -13.61
CA LYS A 431 22.22 -10.36 -14.66
C LYS A 431 22.06 -11.02 -16.03
N SER A 432 22.10 -10.24 -17.10
CA SER A 432 22.32 -10.79 -18.43
C SER A 432 23.78 -11.22 -18.59
N THR A 433 24.03 -12.27 -19.36
CA THR A 433 25.38 -12.69 -19.77
C THR A 433 25.90 -11.92 -20.99
N GLU A 434 25.05 -11.12 -21.66
CA GLU A 434 25.41 -10.37 -22.87
C GLU A 434 26.16 -9.07 -22.55
N ASN A 435 25.98 -8.52 -21.34
CA ASN A 435 26.52 -7.22 -20.94
C ASN A 435 27.23 -7.30 -19.58
N ASN A 436 28.25 -6.47 -19.39
CA ASN A 436 28.90 -6.29 -18.09
C ASN A 436 28.00 -5.49 -17.12
N LEU A 437 28.30 -5.58 -15.83
CA LEU A 437 27.67 -4.72 -14.82
C LEU A 437 28.03 -3.25 -15.07
N SER A 438 27.06 -2.36 -14.88
CA SER A 438 27.29 -0.91 -14.96
C SER A 438 28.05 -0.43 -13.73
N THR A 439 28.94 0.55 -13.90
CA THR A 439 29.62 1.19 -12.77
C THR A 439 28.62 1.97 -11.92
N VAL A 440 28.64 1.74 -10.61
CA VAL A 440 27.76 2.44 -9.66
C VAL A 440 28.32 3.83 -9.33
N PRO A 441 27.66 4.93 -9.72
CA PRO A 441 28.13 6.26 -9.37
C PRO A 441 27.88 6.57 -7.89
N LYS A 442 28.80 7.32 -7.28
CA LYS A 442 28.67 7.82 -5.89
C LYS A 442 28.05 9.22 -5.91
N LEU A 443 26.76 9.31 -5.59
CA LEU A 443 25.95 10.52 -5.75
C LEU A 443 25.78 11.35 -4.47
N ASN A 444 25.90 10.76 -3.28
CA ASN A 444 25.51 11.44 -2.03
C ASN A 444 26.27 12.76 -1.81
N ASN A 445 27.56 12.77 -2.14
CA ASN A 445 28.46 13.89 -1.94
C ASN A 445 28.59 14.84 -3.14
N LEU A 446 27.87 14.57 -4.25
CA LEU A 446 27.91 15.46 -5.41
C LEU A 446 27.19 16.78 -5.12
N SER A 447 27.68 17.85 -5.76
CA SER A 447 26.99 19.13 -5.81
C SER A 447 25.68 18.99 -6.60
N SER A 448 24.71 19.86 -6.35
CA SER A 448 23.45 19.87 -7.12
C SER A 448 23.74 20.02 -8.62
N LYS A 449 24.76 20.82 -8.98
CA LYS A 449 25.19 21.04 -10.37
C LYS A 449 25.66 19.74 -11.01
N ASP A 450 26.48 18.97 -10.30
CA ASP A 450 27.01 17.70 -10.80
C ASP A 450 25.94 16.60 -10.85
N LEU A 451 24.90 16.69 -10.01
CA LEU A 451 23.76 15.77 -10.05
C LEU A 451 22.88 15.95 -11.30
N VAL A 452 22.81 17.15 -11.90
CA VAL A 452 21.92 17.42 -13.04
C VAL A 452 22.19 16.49 -14.23
N LYS A 453 23.46 16.15 -14.50
CA LYS A 453 23.82 15.23 -15.61
C LYS A 453 23.22 13.83 -15.44
N TYR A 454 22.96 13.40 -14.20
CA TYR A 454 22.39 12.09 -13.91
C TYR A 454 20.88 12.02 -14.11
N LEU A 455 20.19 13.14 -14.34
CA LEU A 455 18.78 13.13 -14.75
C LEU A 455 18.59 12.44 -16.12
N ALA A 456 19.65 12.38 -16.94
CA ALA A 456 19.67 11.71 -18.24
C ALA A 456 20.28 10.30 -18.20
N HIS A 457 20.67 9.79 -17.04
CA HIS A 457 21.33 8.48 -16.91
C HIS A 457 20.45 7.35 -17.48
N THR A 458 21.02 6.29 -18.04
CA THR A 458 20.29 5.17 -18.68
C THR A 458 19.60 4.24 -17.68
N ASN A 459 20.23 3.95 -16.53
CA ASN A 459 19.58 3.31 -15.38
C ASN A 459 18.58 4.26 -14.67
N GLY A 460 17.31 3.86 -14.58
CA GLY A 460 16.23 4.61 -13.95
C GLY A 460 16.41 4.87 -12.45
N ILE A 461 17.08 3.98 -11.72
CA ILE A 461 17.33 4.17 -10.28
C ILE A 461 18.33 5.32 -10.04
N ILE A 462 19.32 5.46 -10.92
CA ILE A 462 20.28 6.57 -10.88
C ILE A 462 19.58 7.90 -11.20
N ARG A 463 18.69 7.92 -12.20
CA ARG A 463 17.85 9.10 -12.51
C ARG A 463 16.99 9.52 -11.32
N ASP A 464 16.26 8.56 -10.74
CA ASP A 464 15.36 8.80 -9.62
C ASP A 464 16.12 9.29 -8.38
N LYS A 465 17.30 8.73 -8.10
CA LYS A 465 18.15 9.14 -6.98
C LYS A 465 18.75 10.54 -7.20
N ALA A 466 19.20 10.85 -8.41
CA ALA A 466 19.69 12.20 -8.74
C ALA A 466 18.59 13.25 -8.55
N ARG A 467 17.38 12.99 -9.07
CA ARG A 467 16.20 13.85 -8.82
C ARG A 467 15.94 14.02 -7.32
N GLN A 468 15.88 12.90 -6.58
CA GLN A 468 15.62 12.92 -5.13
C GLN A 468 16.67 13.77 -4.38
N LEU A 469 17.95 13.60 -4.67
CA LEU A 469 19.04 14.34 -4.01
C LEU A 469 19.03 15.83 -4.35
N ILE A 470 18.76 16.22 -5.60
CA ILE A 470 18.60 17.63 -5.99
C ILE A 470 17.44 18.26 -5.21
N ILE A 471 16.30 17.57 -5.14
CA ILE A 471 15.12 18.05 -4.40
C ILE A 471 15.42 18.12 -2.90
N PHE A 472 16.17 17.19 -2.32
CA PHE A 472 16.49 17.26 -0.89
C PHE A 472 17.43 18.42 -0.56
N LYS A 473 18.32 18.80 -1.47
CA LYS A 473 19.23 19.95 -1.32
C LYS A 473 18.52 21.30 -1.47
N GLN A 474 17.40 21.37 -2.19
CA GLN A 474 16.64 22.60 -2.48
C GLN A 474 17.53 23.75 -3.03
N ASP A 475 18.56 23.40 -3.80
CA ASP A 475 19.51 24.36 -4.34
C ASP A 475 18.96 25.05 -5.60
N ALA A 476 18.53 26.30 -5.46
CA ALA A 476 17.96 27.07 -6.56
C ALA A 476 18.97 27.43 -7.66
N SER A 477 20.29 27.35 -7.39
CA SER A 477 21.33 27.75 -8.35
C SER A 477 21.36 26.87 -9.62
N VAL A 478 20.80 25.66 -9.54
CA VAL A 478 20.77 24.72 -10.68
C VAL A 478 19.52 24.82 -11.54
N VAL A 479 18.55 25.66 -11.20
CA VAL A 479 17.30 25.80 -11.96
C VAL A 479 17.57 26.08 -13.43
N SER A 480 18.40 27.08 -13.75
CA SER A 480 18.76 27.40 -15.14
C SER A 480 19.51 26.28 -15.87
N LEU A 481 20.23 25.42 -15.15
CA LEU A 481 20.89 24.26 -15.74
C LEU A 481 19.88 23.16 -16.07
N ILE A 482 18.90 22.91 -15.20
CA ILE A 482 17.83 21.94 -15.42
C ILE A 482 16.92 22.38 -16.57
N GLU A 483 16.66 23.69 -16.70
CA GLU A 483 15.89 24.24 -17.83
C GLU A 483 16.58 24.03 -19.19
N LYS A 484 17.92 24.03 -19.22
CA LYS A 484 18.68 23.68 -20.43
C LYS A 484 18.44 22.23 -20.84
N VAL A 485 18.31 21.30 -19.89
CA VAL A 485 17.96 19.89 -20.20
C VAL A 485 16.63 19.84 -20.96
N ILE A 486 15.63 20.61 -20.53
CA ILE A 486 14.30 20.60 -21.15
C ILE A 486 14.30 21.15 -22.58
N THR A 487 15.16 22.14 -22.85
CA THR A 487 15.18 22.86 -24.13
C THR A 487 16.17 22.29 -25.15
N SER A 488 17.15 21.48 -24.73
CA SER A 488 18.25 21.01 -25.59
C SER A 488 18.41 19.49 -25.66
N ASP A 489 17.90 18.73 -24.69
CA ASP A 489 18.09 17.28 -24.65
C ASP A 489 17.06 16.55 -25.54
N LYS A 490 17.54 15.55 -26.28
CA LYS A 490 16.70 14.69 -27.13
C LYS A 490 16.18 13.46 -26.38
N ASN A 491 16.75 13.13 -25.23
CA ASN A 491 16.31 12.06 -24.36
C ASN A 491 15.04 12.49 -23.60
N HIS A 492 13.89 11.95 -23.98
CA HIS A 492 12.62 12.28 -23.36
C HIS A 492 12.58 11.95 -21.86
N LEU A 493 13.29 10.91 -21.40
CA LEU A 493 13.35 10.57 -19.97
C LEU A 493 14.13 11.60 -19.17
N ALA A 494 15.18 12.20 -19.76
CA ALA A 494 15.92 13.30 -19.14
C ALA A 494 15.01 14.51 -18.95
N VAL A 495 14.28 14.88 -20.01
CA VAL A 495 13.34 16.00 -19.99
C VAL A 495 12.22 15.79 -18.96
N ILE A 496 11.64 14.59 -18.88
CA ILE A 496 10.61 14.25 -17.89
C ILE A 496 11.17 14.38 -16.46
N ASN A 497 12.35 13.84 -16.19
CA ASN A 497 12.97 13.98 -14.87
C ASN A 497 13.32 15.43 -14.53
N ALA A 498 13.77 16.22 -15.50
CA ALA A 498 14.00 17.66 -15.33
C ALA A 498 12.70 18.41 -14.96
N LEU A 499 11.58 18.14 -15.64
CA LEU A 499 10.27 18.71 -15.34
C LEU A 499 9.84 18.43 -13.89
N TRP A 500 9.94 17.16 -13.46
CA TRP A 500 9.58 16.75 -12.10
C TRP A 500 10.58 17.21 -11.03
N THR A 501 11.84 17.45 -11.40
CA THR A 501 12.82 18.08 -10.52
C THR A 501 12.45 19.54 -10.25
N LEU A 502 12.06 20.28 -11.29
CA LEU A 502 11.61 21.68 -11.15
C LEU A 502 10.30 21.79 -10.34
N GLU A 503 9.38 20.82 -10.44
CA GLU A 503 8.21 20.75 -9.54
C GLU A 503 8.62 20.57 -8.06
N GLY A 504 9.64 19.74 -7.81
CA GLY A 504 10.19 19.53 -6.48
C GLY A 504 10.90 20.76 -5.91
N LEU A 505 11.52 21.58 -6.77
CA LEU A 505 12.17 22.85 -6.44
C LEU A 505 11.22 24.06 -6.45
N SER A 506 9.92 23.86 -6.70
CA SER A 506 8.93 24.94 -6.87
C SER A 506 9.31 25.98 -7.95
N ALA A 507 9.97 25.52 -9.02
CA ALA A 507 10.56 26.35 -10.06
C ALA A 507 9.91 26.17 -11.45
N VAL A 508 8.68 25.63 -11.49
CA VAL A 508 7.92 25.49 -12.75
C VAL A 508 7.38 26.85 -13.19
N ARG A 509 7.67 27.25 -14.43
CA ARG A 509 7.25 28.55 -15.00
C ARG A 509 6.70 28.42 -16.42
N LEU A 510 5.92 29.42 -16.85
CA LEU A 510 5.18 29.38 -18.12
C LEU A 510 6.06 29.08 -19.35
N GLY A 511 7.19 29.77 -19.50
CA GLY A 511 8.08 29.60 -20.65
C GLY A 511 8.64 28.18 -20.79
N LEU A 512 8.89 27.52 -19.66
CA LEU A 512 9.31 26.13 -19.59
C LEU A 512 8.22 25.20 -20.13
N ILE A 513 6.99 25.36 -19.66
CA ILE A 513 5.85 24.53 -20.07
C ILE A 513 5.62 24.69 -21.57
N LYS A 514 5.60 25.93 -22.08
CA LYS A 514 5.47 26.18 -23.53
C LYS A 514 6.55 25.46 -24.34
N SER A 515 7.80 25.49 -23.89
CA SER A 515 8.90 24.79 -24.56
C SER A 515 8.73 23.27 -24.53
N ALA A 516 8.34 22.71 -23.37
CA ALA A 516 8.14 21.28 -23.22
C ALA A 516 6.93 20.75 -24.03
N LEU A 517 5.89 21.57 -24.22
CA LEU A 517 4.74 21.25 -25.08
C LEU A 517 5.12 21.12 -26.56
N GLN A 518 6.24 21.69 -26.99
CA GLN A 518 6.76 21.56 -28.36
C GLN A 518 7.59 20.29 -28.58
N ASN A 519 7.88 19.53 -27.52
CA ASN A 519 8.68 18.30 -27.62
C ASN A 519 7.95 17.23 -28.46
N SER A 520 8.68 16.51 -29.30
CA SER A 520 8.11 15.49 -30.18
C SER A 520 7.54 14.28 -29.41
N HIS A 521 8.06 14.00 -28.21
CA HIS A 521 7.66 12.84 -27.41
C HIS A 521 6.40 13.11 -26.57
N VAL A 522 5.35 12.32 -26.78
CA VAL A 522 4.04 12.51 -26.12
C VAL A 522 4.13 12.50 -24.59
N LYS A 523 4.96 11.62 -24.00
CA LYS A 523 5.13 11.53 -22.53
C LYS A 523 5.80 12.77 -21.93
N VAL A 524 6.59 13.52 -22.70
CA VAL A 524 7.14 14.81 -22.26
C VAL A 524 6.01 15.83 -22.16
N ARG A 525 5.18 15.92 -23.20
CA ARG A 525 4.04 16.85 -23.22
C ARG A 525 3.03 16.54 -22.12
N VAL A 526 2.72 15.26 -21.90
CA VAL A 526 1.91 14.80 -20.75
C VAL A 526 2.53 15.23 -19.41
N SER A 527 3.84 15.04 -19.23
CA SER A 527 4.52 15.46 -18.01
C SER A 527 4.53 16.98 -17.85
N ALA A 528 4.67 17.75 -18.93
CA ALA A 528 4.59 19.21 -18.91
C ALA A 528 3.21 19.69 -18.43
N ILE A 529 2.14 19.14 -18.99
CA ILE A 529 0.76 19.47 -18.58
C ILE A 529 0.54 19.09 -17.10
N ALA A 530 1.09 17.97 -16.65
CA ALA A 530 1.00 17.51 -15.27
C ALA A 530 1.70 18.44 -14.27
N VAL A 531 2.96 18.80 -14.51
CA VAL A 531 3.73 19.65 -13.58
C VAL A 531 3.25 21.10 -13.58
N ALA A 532 2.59 21.53 -14.65
CA ALA A 532 2.00 22.87 -14.74
C ALA A 532 1.01 23.15 -13.58
N GLU A 533 0.41 22.12 -12.95
CA GLU A 533 -0.51 22.30 -11.82
C GLU A 533 0.15 22.93 -10.59
N SER A 534 1.48 22.82 -10.50
CA SER A 534 2.28 23.43 -9.44
C SER A 534 2.63 24.89 -9.68
N MET A 535 2.30 25.45 -10.85
CA MET A 535 2.62 26.83 -11.21
C MET A 535 1.87 27.86 -10.36
N ASN A 536 2.47 29.05 -10.27
CA ASN A 536 1.86 30.19 -9.59
C ASN A 536 0.51 30.59 -10.23
N LYS A 537 -0.43 31.02 -9.39
CA LYS A 537 -1.77 31.42 -9.82
C LYS A 537 -1.78 32.64 -10.74
N SER A 538 -0.77 33.52 -10.64
CA SER A 538 -0.65 34.72 -11.47
C SER A 538 -0.56 34.42 -12.97
N ASP A 539 0.01 33.28 -13.35
CA ASP A 539 0.26 32.92 -14.75
C ASP A 539 -0.85 32.04 -15.35
N ARG A 540 -1.93 31.79 -14.59
CA ARG A 540 -2.98 30.83 -14.97
C ARG A 540 -3.64 31.16 -16.29
N ASP A 541 -4.00 32.41 -16.52
CA ASP A 541 -4.72 32.81 -17.75
C ASP A 541 -3.85 32.62 -19.00
N LEU A 542 -2.56 32.96 -18.90
CA LEU A 542 -1.60 32.79 -19.99
C LEU A 542 -1.31 31.31 -20.25
N LEU A 543 -1.25 30.50 -19.19
CA LEU A 543 -1.10 29.06 -19.29
C LEU A 543 -2.35 28.40 -19.89
N ALA A 544 -3.55 28.79 -19.46
CA ALA A 544 -4.81 28.30 -19.98
C ALA A 544 -4.90 28.51 -21.49
N LYS A 545 -4.58 29.70 -21.98
CA LYS A 545 -4.50 30.00 -23.43
C LYS A 545 -3.53 29.07 -24.16
N ALA A 546 -2.33 28.88 -23.61
CA ALA A 546 -1.33 27.98 -24.21
C ALA A 546 -1.79 26.52 -24.24
N LEU A 547 -2.46 26.05 -23.19
CA LEU A 547 -2.99 24.69 -23.11
C LEU A 547 -4.19 24.48 -24.05
N ILE A 548 -5.05 25.48 -24.23
CA ILE A 548 -6.17 25.44 -25.19
C ILE A 548 -5.65 25.39 -26.63
N GLU A 549 -4.65 26.21 -26.96
CA GLU A 549 -4.01 26.24 -28.28
C GLU A 549 -3.35 24.88 -28.58
N HIS A 550 -2.55 24.36 -27.65
CA HIS A 550 -1.96 23.03 -27.74
C HIS A 550 -3.03 21.95 -27.92
N GLY A 551 -4.09 22.06 -27.10
CA GLY A 551 -5.29 21.25 -27.04
C GLY A 551 -5.99 20.96 -28.36
N GLN A 552 -5.85 21.82 -29.37
CA GLN A 552 -6.51 21.63 -30.66
C GLN A 552 -5.96 20.41 -31.43
N LYS A 553 -4.68 20.10 -31.27
CA LYS A 553 -3.95 19.08 -32.05
C LYS A 553 -3.43 17.90 -31.22
N VAL A 554 -3.95 17.73 -30.00
CA VAL A 554 -3.46 16.71 -29.06
C VAL A 554 -3.84 15.28 -29.42
N GLN A 555 -3.02 14.34 -28.95
CA GLN A 555 -3.31 12.91 -28.93
C GLN A 555 -4.12 12.53 -27.68
N TYR A 556 -4.58 11.27 -27.65
CA TYR A 556 -5.43 10.75 -26.57
C TYR A 556 -4.81 10.90 -25.17
N GLU A 557 -3.53 10.58 -24.98
CA GLU A 557 -2.89 10.66 -23.66
C GLU A 557 -2.77 12.09 -23.13
N GLU A 558 -2.48 13.03 -24.02
CA GLU A 558 -2.44 14.46 -23.72
C GLU A 558 -3.84 14.97 -23.39
N ALA A 559 -4.85 14.50 -24.12
CA ALA A 559 -6.25 14.82 -23.83
C ALA A 559 -6.65 14.36 -22.42
N LEU A 560 -6.31 13.13 -22.02
CA LEU A 560 -6.54 12.65 -20.65
C LEU A 560 -5.90 13.58 -19.63
N GLN A 561 -4.63 13.95 -19.84
CA GLN A 561 -3.91 14.78 -18.89
C GLN A 561 -4.44 16.22 -18.84
N LEU A 562 -4.85 16.82 -19.97
CA LEU A 562 -5.53 18.12 -20.03
C LEU A 562 -6.85 18.08 -19.26
N LEU A 563 -7.66 17.04 -19.47
CA LEU A 563 -8.92 16.87 -18.77
C LEU A 563 -8.71 16.76 -17.26
N LEU A 564 -7.70 16.01 -16.82
CA LEU A 564 -7.34 15.84 -15.39
C LEU A 564 -6.90 17.14 -14.70
N VAL A 565 -6.45 18.16 -15.42
CA VAL A 565 -5.98 19.43 -14.86
C VAL A 565 -6.96 20.58 -15.10
N SER A 566 -8.15 20.29 -15.62
CA SER A 566 -9.09 21.31 -16.10
C SER A 566 -9.38 22.40 -15.08
N SER A 567 -9.79 22.06 -13.84
CA SER A 567 -10.13 23.04 -12.81
C SER A 567 -8.94 23.83 -12.28
N SER A 568 -7.72 23.39 -12.57
CA SER A 568 -6.50 24.10 -12.18
C SER A 568 -6.28 25.33 -13.08
N PHE A 569 -6.81 25.33 -14.30
CA PHE A 569 -6.52 26.35 -15.33
C PHE A 569 -7.75 26.95 -16.03
N PHE A 570 -8.78 26.16 -16.29
CA PHE A 570 -9.95 26.59 -17.05
C PHE A 570 -11.04 27.08 -16.11
N ALA A 571 -11.60 28.25 -16.42
CA ALA A 571 -12.73 28.84 -15.70
C ALA A 571 -13.69 29.51 -16.69
N GLY A 572 -14.96 29.66 -16.30
CA GLY A 572 -15.96 30.29 -17.16
C GLY A 572 -16.07 29.58 -18.52
N ASP A 573 -15.90 30.34 -19.61
CA ASP A 573 -16.04 29.85 -20.98
C ASP A 573 -14.93 28.86 -21.40
N ASP A 574 -13.75 28.90 -20.76
CA ASP A 574 -12.65 27.98 -21.06
C ASP A 574 -13.00 26.51 -20.74
N LEU A 575 -13.98 26.28 -19.86
CA LEU A 575 -14.44 24.92 -19.55
C LEU A 575 -15.15 24.26 -20.74
N LYS A 576 -15.67 25.05 -21.69
CA LYS A 576 -16.21 24.53 -22.95
C LYS A 576 -15.16 23.75 -23.73
N PHE A 577 -13.89 24.22 -23.73
CA PHE A 577 -12.79 23.51 -24.37
C PHE A 577 -12.59 22.11 -23.77
N ALA A 578 -12.65 21.96 -22.44
CA ALA A 578 -12.52 20.65 -21.79
C ALA A 578 -13.66 19.70 -22.18
N LEU A 579 -14.89 20.22 -22.32
CA LEU A 579 -16.02 19.43 -22.79
C LEU A 579 -15.88 19.02 -24.27
N ASP A 580 -15.49 19.95 -25.14
CA ASP A 580 -15.27 19.70 -26.56
C ASP A 580 -14.17 18.65 -26.76
N LEU A 581 -13.10 18.74 -25.96
CA LEU A 581 -12.03 17.76 -25.93
C LEU A 581 -12.53 16.38 -25.49
N ALA A 582 -13.34 16.30 -24.43
CA ALA A 582 -13.94 15.04 -23.99
C ALA A 582 -14.88 14.45 -25.05
N ASN A 583 -15.62 15.29 -25.78
CA ASN A 583 -16.48 14.86 -26.89
C ASN A 583 -15.67 14.34 -28.09
N LYS A 584 -14.55 14.98 -28.43
CA LYS A 584 -13.62 14.55 -29.49
C LYS A 584 -13.11 13.13 -29.26
N PHE A 585 -12.83 12.76 -28.01
CA PHE A 585 -12.33 11.43 -27.62
C PHE A 585 -13.40 10.52 -27.00
N LYS A 586 -14.68 10.81 -27.25
CA LYS A 586 -15.80 10.09 -26.65
C LYS A 586 -15.73 8.59 -26.94
N GLY A 587 -15.96 7.78 -25.91
CA GLY A 587 -15.94 6.32 -25.98
C GLY A 587 -14.57 5.70 -25.68
N GLN A 588 -13.49 6.48 -25.70
CA GLN A 588 -12.18 6.00 -25.26
C GLN A 588 -12.11 5.95 -23.72
N LYS A 589 -11.34 5.00 -23.20
CA LYS A 589 -11.24 4.71 -21.76
C LYS A 589 -10.77 5.95 -20.99
N PHE A 590 -11.21 6.12 -19.74
CA PHE A 590 -10.80 7.21 -18.85
C PHE A 590 -11.14 8.66 -19.27
N ILE A 591 -11.63 8.96 -20.48
CA ILE A 591 -11.90 10.34 -20.91
C ILE A 591 -12.94 11.01 -20.00
N LYS A 592 -14.03 10.30 -19.76
CA LYS A 592 -15.11 10.76 -18.88
C LYS A 592 -14.62 10.92 -17.44
N GLU A 593 -13.96 9.89 -16.91
CA GLU A 593 -13.40 9.87 -15.56
C GLU A 593 -12.41 11.02 -15.34
N SER A 594 -11.59 11.30 -16.36
CA SER A 594 -10.58 12.36 -16.34
C SER A 594 -11.22 13.73 -16.30
N LEU A 595 -12.23 13.99 -17.13
CA LEU A 595 -12.97 15.27 -17.08
C LEU A 595 -13.66 15.42 -15.72
N LEU A 596 -14.45 14.44 -15.29
CA LEU A 596 -15.22 14.54 -14.05
C LEU A 596 -14.33 14.70 -12.80
N SER A 597 -13.19 14.02 -12.75
CA SER A 597 -12.23 14.23 -11.66
C SER A 597 -11.50 15.57 -11.79
N GLY A 598 -11.10 15.94 -13.00
CA GLY A 598 -10.38 17.18 -13.28
C GLY A 598 -11.20 18.46 -13.14
N LEU A 599 -12.53 18.39 -13.06
CA LEU A 599 -13.39 19.53 -12.68
C LEU A 599 -13.25 19.92 -11.20
N GLY A 600 -12.54 19.11 -10.39
CA GLY A 600 -12.31 19.42 -8.99
C GLY A 600 -13.62 19.66 -8.24
N ASN A 601 -13.67 20.68 -7.38
CA ASN A 601 -14.86 21.02 -6.61
C ASN A 601 -15.75 22.09 -7.29
N ASP A 602 -15.68 22.25 -8.62
CA ASP A 602 -16.62 23.09 -9.36
C ASP A 602 -17.96 22.38 -9.58
N TYR A 603 -18.80 22.43 -8.55
CA TYR A 603 -20.04 21.68 -8.47
C TYR A 603 -21.11 22.13 -9.48
N LYS A 604 -21.07 23.40 -9.90
CA LYS A 604 -22.04 23.95 -10.87
C LYS A 604 -21.82 23.34 -12.25
N ASN A 605 -20.56 23.33 -12.71
CA ASN A 605 -20.23 22.79 -14.02
C ASN A 605 -20.23 21.26 -14.04
N PHE A 606 -19.91 20.60 -12.92
CA PHE A 606 -19.99 19.14 -12.80
C PHE A 606 -21.38 18.58 -13.14
N ALA A 607 -22.45 19.21 -12.67
CA ALA A 607 -23.82 18.77 -12.94
C ALA A 607 -24.16 18.85 -14.42
N SER A 608 -23.95 20.03 -15.01
CA SER A 608 -24.25 20.31 -16.42
C SER A 608 -23.48 19.36 -17.34
N TYR A 609 -22.19 19.13 -17.07
CA TYR A 609 -21.38 18.25 -17.90
C TYR A 609 -21.71 16.77 -17.71
N ALA A 610 -22.06 16.34 -16.50
CA ALA A 610 -22.60 15.00 -16.30
C ALA A 610 -23.90 14.77 -17.10
N GLU A 611 -24.75 15.79 -17.26
CA GLU A 611 -25.96 15.73 -18.10
C GLU A 611 -25.63 15.65 -19.59
N GLN A 612 -24.75 16.53 -20.06
CA GLN A 612 -24.34 16.57 -21.47
C GLN A 612 -23.61 15.29 -21.91
N LEU A 613 -22.78 14.71 -21.02
CA LEU A 613 -22.13 13.42 -21.23
C LEU A 613 -23.08 12.21 -21.06
N LYS A 614 -24.33 12.44 -20.65
CA LYS A 614 -25.32 11.41 -20.32
C LYS A 614 -24.80 10.40 -19.29
N ASP A 615 -23.99 10.86 -18.34
CA ASP A 615 -23.41 10.01 -17.30
C ASP A 615 -24.40 9.73 -16.17
N LYS A 616 -25.14 8.62 -16.28
CA LYS A 616 -26.07 8.21 -15.23
C LYS A 616 -25.41 8.02 -13.86
N GLN A 617 -24.16 7.56 -13.79
CA GLN A 617 -23.46 7.33 -12.51
C GLN A 617 -22.98 8.64 -11.90
N ALA A 618 -22.37 9.53 -12.69
CA ALA A 618 -21.98 10.85 -12.21
C ALA A 618 -23.20 11.69 -11.85
N LEU A 619 -24.31 11.60 -12.60
CA LEU A 619 -25.57 12.25 -12.25
C LEU A 619 -26.22 11.65 -11.00
N ALA A 620 -26.17 10.33 -10.82
CA ALA A 620 -26.64 9.69 -9.59
C ALA A 620 -25.78 10.09 -8.39
N THR A 621 -24.46 10.19 -8.59
CA THR A 621 -23.52 10.69 -7.57
C THR A 621 -23.80 12.16 -7.29
N TYR A 622 -24.04 12.97 -8.32
CA TYR A 622 -24.43 14.37 -8.21
C TYR A 622 -25.74 14.55 -7.46
N LYS A 623 -26.75 13.77 -7.78
CA LYS A 623 -28.04 13.76 -7.06
C LYS A 623 -27.91 13.29 -5.61
N LYS A 624 -26.79 12.65 -5.24
CA LYS A 624 -26.43 12.28 -3.86
C LYS A 624 -25.58 13.37 -3.17
N ILE A 625 -25.00 14.32 -3.90
CA ILE A 625 -24.31 15.49 -3.37
C ILE A 625 -25.30 16.31 -2.54
N GLY A 626 -24.91 16.65 -1.31
CA GLY A 626 -25.81 17.26 -0.33
C GLY A 626 -26.87 16.32 0.28
N LYS A 627 -27.00 15.06 -0.17
CA LYS A 627 -27.97 14.09 0.37
C LYS A 627 -27.44 13.10 1.40
N LYS A 628 -26.13 12.83 1.50
CA LYS A 628 -25.55 12.44 2.79
C LYS A 628 -25.21 13.71 3.58
N LYS A 629 -26.24 14.52 3.89
CA LYS A 629 -26.20 15.22 5.18
C LYS A 629 -26.10 14.08 6.18
N VAL A 630 -25.03 14.03 6.98
CA VAL A 630 -25.13 13.24 8.21
C VAL A 630 -26.25 13.89 8.98
N GLN A 631 -27.44 13.29 8.90
CA GLN A 631 -28.63 13.88 9.46
C GLN A 631 -28.39 13.89 10.97
N SER A 632 -28.19 15.09 11.47
CA SER A 632 -27.89 15.31 12.87
C SER A 632 -28.89 16.28 13.41
N ASN A 633 -29.41 15.98 14.59
CA ASN A 633 -30.26 16.89 15.34
C ASN A 633 -29.45 17.92 16.13
N TYR A 634 -28.12 17.98 15.95
CA TYR A 634 -27.20 18.87 16.66
C TYR A 634 -27.67 20.32 16.70
N ALA A 635 -28.17 20.86 15.57
CA ALA A 635 -28.64 22.24 15.50
C ALA A 635 -29.81 22.54 16.45
N LYS A 636 -30.65 21.53 16.76
CA LYS A 636 -31.81 21.64 17.66
C LYS A 636 -31.47 21.37 19.13
N LEU A 637 -30.25 20.94 19.44
CA LEU A 637 -29.81 20.72 20.81
C LEU A 637 -29.57 22.06 21.53
N LYS A 638 -29.86 22.11 22.83
CA LYS A 638 -29.52 23.26 23.69
C LYS A 638 -27.98 23.36 23.81
N LYS A 639 -27.46 24.52 24.23
CA LYS A 639 -26.01 24.78 24.32
C LYS A 639 -25.24 23.67 25.07
N ASN A 640 -25.69 23.32 26.27
CA ASN A 640 -25.03 22.27 27.08
C ASN A 640 -25.10 20.87 26.44
N ASP A 641 -26.15 20.58 25.67
CA ASP A 641 -26.32 19.30 24.98
C ASP A 641 -25.42 19.21 23.73
N LYS A 642 -25.07 20.34 23.12
CA LYS A 642 -24.09 20.40 22.02
C LYS A 642 -22.69 20.04 22.50
N ASP A 643 -22.32 20.46 23.70
CA ASP A 643 -21.02 20.11 24.29
C ASP A 643 -20.94 18.61 24.59
N LEU A 644 -22.01 18.02 25.13
CA LEU A 644 -22.13 16.56 25.29
C LEU A 644 -22.07 15.83 23.95
N PHE A 645 -22.73 16.35 22.92
CA PHE A 645 -22.68 15.78 21.57
C PHE A 645 -21.25 15.76 20.99
N ASN A 646 -20.51 16.88 21.09
CA ASN A 646 -19.15 16.97 20.54
C ASN A 646 -18.19 16.06 21.29
N LYS A 647 -18.28 16.02 22.62
CA LYS A 647 -17.50 15.08 23.44
C LYS A 647 -17.85 13.62 23.11
N GLY A 648 -19.13 13.32 22.90
CA GLY A 648 -19.60 11.99 22.51
C GLY A 648 -19.06 11.54 21.16
N LYS A 649 -18.93 12.47 20.20
CA LYS A 649 -18.28 12.23 18.91
C LYS A 649 -16.82 11.83 19.09
N GLU A 650 -16.06 12.59 19.87
CA GLU A 650 -14.65 12.30 20.15
C GLU A 650 -14.48 10.92 20.81
N LEU A 651 -15.34 10.58 21.76
CA LEU A 651 -15.30 9.27 22.43
C LEU A 651 -15.70 8.12 21.51
N TYR A 652 -16.74 8.30 20.69
CA TYR A 652 -17.21 7.30 19.73
C TYR A 652 -16.11 6.88 18.74
N PHE A 653 -15.34 7.86 18.24
CA PHE A 653 -14.21 7.66 17.32
C PHE A 653 -12.85 7.48 18.01
N GLY A 654 -12.81 7.65 19.33
CA GLY A 654 -11.60 7.63 20.14
C GLY A 654 -11.57 6.45 21.10
N HIS A 655 -11.36 6.73 22.38
CA HIS A 655 -11.07 5.70 23.39
C HIS A 655 -12.22 4.74 23.69
N ALA A 656 -13.49 5.11 23.45
CA ALA A 656 -14.61 4.17 23.57
C ALA A 656 -14.68 3.19 22.39
N ASN A 657 -14.02 3.51 21.27
CA ASN A 657 -13.85 2.68 20.08
C ASN A 657 -15.15 2.05 19.56
N CYS A 658 -16.30 2.72 19.72
CA CYS A 658 -17.60 2.20 19.32
C CYS A 658 -17.67 1.99 17.79
N PHE A 659 -17.00 2.86 17.02
CA PHE A 659 -16.88 2.71 15.56
C PHE A 659 -16.18 1.41 15.15
N GLY A 660 -15.33 0.83 16.00
CA GLY A 660 -14.59 -0.40 15.72
C GLY A 660 -15.50 -1.61 15.54
N CYS A 661 -16.68 -1.61 16.20
CA CYS A 661 -17.69 -2.67 16.06
C CYS A 661 -18.92 -2.22 15.25
N HIS A 662 -19.29 -0.95 15.33
CA HIS A 662 -20.51 -0.42 14.68
C HIS A 662 -20.23 0.30 13.34
N GLY A 663 -18.97 0.45 12.95
CA GLY A 663 -18.53 1.16 11.74
C GLY A 663 -18.52 2.69 11.91
N PRO A 664 -17.73 3.42 11.09
CA PRO A 664 -17.63 4.89 11.18
C PRO A 664 -18.94 5.61 10.81
N ASP A 665 -19.77 4.96 9.99
CA ASP A 665 -21.10 5.45 9.59
C ASP A 665 -22.23 4.91 10.50
N ALA A 666 -21.87 4.12 11.52
CA ALA A 666 -22.79 3.45 12.44
C ALA A 666 -23.82 2.50 11.78
N GLU A 667 -23.54 2.06 10.53
CA GLU A 667 -24.35 1.11 9.76
C GLU A 667 -24.14 -0.36 10.20
N GLY A 668 -23.27 -0.60 11.18
CA GLY A 668 -22.91 -1.93 11.68
C GLY A 668 -21.80 -2.58 10.86
N LEU A 669 -21.12 -3.55 11.47
CA LEU A 669 -20.13 -4.40 10.80
C LEU A 669 -20.59 -5.86 10.87
N PRO A 670 -20.55 -6.61 9.75
CA PRO A 670 -20.95 -8.02 9.74
C PRO A 670 -20.22 -8.82 10.82
N ASN A 671 -20.98 -9.59 11.62
CA ASN A 671 -20.48 -10.43 12.70
C ASN A 671 -19.73 -9.70 13.84
N MET A 672 -19.82 -8.37 13.93
CA MET A 672 -19.21 -7.59 15.03
C MET A 672 -20.25 -6.81 15.81
N GLY A 673 -20.91 -5.84 15.18
CA GLY A 673 -21.88 -4.98 15.85
C GLY A 673 -23.06 -4.65 14.93
N PRO A 674 -24.30 -4.63 15.44
CA PRO A 674 -25.46 -4.23 14.66
C PRO A 674 -25.43 -2.72 14.33
N PRO A 675 -26.24 -2.25 13.37
CA PRO A 675 -26.37 -0.83 13.09
C PRO A 675 -26.88 -0.04 14.30
N LEU A 676 -26.37 1.17 14.50
CA LEU A 676 -26.95 2.16 15.43
C LEU A 676 -27.84 3.18 14.69
N VAL A 677 -27.71 3.25 13.36
CA VAL A 677 -28.55 4.07 12.49
C VAL A 677 -30.00 3.61 12.56
N LYS A 678 -30.92 4.52 12.93
CA LYS A 678 -32.37 4.27 13.06
C LYS A 678 -32.74 3.10 13.99
N SER A 679 -31.81 2.69 14.85
CA SER A 679 -32.01 1.56 15.75
C SER A 679 -33.02 1.88 16.85
N GLU A 680 -34.02 1.01 17.03
CA GLU A 680 -34.98 1.03 18.13
C GLU A 680 -34.25 0.96 19.50
N TRP A 681 -33.11 0.27 19.57
CA TRP A 681 -32.27 0.16 20.76
C TRP A 681 -31.57 1.47 21.13
N VAL A 682 -31.33 2.32 20.14
CA VAL A 682 -30.73 3.65 20.34
C VAL A 682 -31.80 4.70 20.57
N ASN A 683 -32.92 4.62 19.85
CA ASN A 683 -33.87 5.73 19.75
C ASN A 683 -35.00 5.69 20.78
N ASP A 684 -35.53 4.52 21.12
CA ASP A 684 -36.83 4.42 21.82
C ASP A 684 -36.69 4.69 23.33
N SER A 685 -35.77 3.98 24.00
CA SER A 685 -35.59 4.09 25.46
C SER A 685 -34.14 4.47 25.80
N PRO A 686 -33.90 5.69 26.33
CA PRO A 686 -32.57 6.08 26.78
C PRO A 686 -32.12 5.27 28.02
N GLU A 687 -33.06 4.76 28.82
CA GLU A 687 -32.76 3.90 29.97
C GLU A 687 -32.27 2.52 29.52
N ARG A 688 -32.92 1.93 28.51
CA ARG A 688 -32.46 0.68 27.87
C ARG A 688 -31.06 0.85 27.29
N LEU A 689 -30.83 1.95 26.57
CA LEU A 689 -29.51 2.26 26.02
C LEU A 689 -28.46 2.41 27.13
N ALA A 690 -28.80 3.05 28.25
CA ALA A 690 -27.90 3.18 29.40
C ALA A 690 -27.55 1.82 30.01
N LYS A 691 -28.52 0.90 30.17
CA LYS A 691 -28.29 -0.48 30.65
C LYS A 691 -27.33 -1.23 29.72
N VAL A 692 -27.53 -1.15 28.41
CA VAL A 692 -26.63 -1.74 27.39
C VAL A 692 -25.23 -1.16 27.46
N MET A 693 -25.09 0.17 27.55
CA MET A 693 -23.78 0.82 27.59
C MET A 693 -23.02 0.57 28.90
N LEU A 694 -23.73 0.41 30.03
CA LEU A 694 -23.12 0.12 31.33
C LEU A 694 -22.65 -1.33 31.43
N HIS A 695 -23.49 -2.28 31.03
CA HIS A 695 -23.30 -3.69 31.36
C HIS A 695 -23.02 -4.59 30.15
N GLY A 696 -23.35 -4.12 28.96
CA GLY A 696 -23.22 -4.89 27.72
C GLY A 696 -24.51 -5.60 27.33
N LEU A 697 -24.48 -6.28 26.20
CA LEU A 697 -25.64 -6.98 25.63
C LEU A 697 -25.19 -8.25 24.89
N TYR A 698 -25.94 -9.34 25.00
CA TYR A 698 -25.65 -10.59 24.29
C TYR A 698 -26.91 -11.30 23.79
N GLY A 699 -26.70 -12.15 22.79
CA GLY A 699 -27.77 -12.90 22.13
C GLY A 699 -28.21 -12.26 20.81
N PRO A 700 -29.10 -12.93 20.06
CA PRO A 700 -29.57 -12.43 18.79
C PRO A 700 -30.42 -11.18 19.01
N ILE A 701 -30.03 -10.08 18.38
CA ILE A 701 -30.71 -8.78 18.46
C ILE A 701 -31.41 -8.47 17.14
N THR A 702 -32.64 -7.98 17.20
CA THR A 702 -33.32 -7.43 16.03
C THR A 702 -33.10 -5.91 16.02
N VAL A 703 -32.59 -5.40 14.89
CA VAL A 703 -32.46 -3.96 14.63
C VAL A 703 -33.02 -3.66 13.25
N ASN A 704 -33.91 -2.68 13.12
CA ASN A 704 -34.54 -2.32 11.85
C ASN A 704 -35.18 -3.54 11.13
N LYS A 705 -35.91 -4.38 11.88
CA LYS A 705 -36.54 -5.62 11.37
C LYS A 705 -35.57 -6.68 10.82
N LYS A 706 -34.26 -6.53 11.06
CA LYS A 706 -33.24 -7.51 10.68
C LYS A 706 -32.59 -8.11 11.92
N LYS A 707 -32.48 -9.43 11.94
CA LYS A 707 -31.85 -10.18 13.03
C LYS A 707 -30.33 -10.18 12.85
N TYR A 708 -29.60 -9.86 13.91
CA TYR A 708 -28.15 -9.88 14.01
C TYR A 708 -27.76 -10.88 15.09
N ASN A 709 -26.87 -11.81 14.74
CA ASN A 709 -26.30 -12.73 15.71
C ASN A 709 -24.84 -12.34 15.93
N THR A 710 -24.54 -11.69 17.06
CA THR A 710 -23.18 -11.30 17.42
C THR A 710 -22.50 -12.48 18.13
N PRO A 711 -21.36 -12.97 17.61
CA PRO A 711 -20.67 -14.13 18.20
C PRO A 711 -20.06 -13.82 19.58
N MET A 712 -19.95 -12.53 19.93
CA MET A 712 -19.43 -12.04 21.19
C MET A 712 -20.45 -11.11 21.85
N PRO A 713 -20.57 -11.12 23.18
CA PRO A 713 -21.34 -10.11 23.89
C PRO A 713 -20.75 -8.72 23.62
N MET A 714 -21.60 -7.72 23.39
CA MET A 714 -21.20 -6.33 23.43
C MET A 714 -20.69 -6.03 24.85
N PRO A 715 -19.45 -5.53 25.01
CA PRO A 715 -18.93 -5.22 26.33
C PRO A 715 -19.62 -3.99 26.93
N GLY A 716 -19.92 -4.04 28.22
CA GLY A 716 -20.31 -2.87 29.00
C GLY A 716 -19.10 -1.98 29.29
N LEU A 717 -19.29 -0.67 29.26
CA LEU A 717 -18.27 0.33 29.60
C LEU A 717 -18.35 0.76 31.08
N GLY A 718 -19.40 0.35 31.80
CA GLY A 718 -19.69 0.81 33.15
C GLY A 718 -18.66 0.35 34.20
N ALA A 719 -18.07 -0.83 34.03
CA ALA A 719 -17.06 -1.34 34.95
C ALA A 719 -15.65 -0.75 34.71
N ASN A 720 -15.44 -0.03 33.60
CA ASN A 720 -14.14 0.55 33.27
C ASN A 720 -14.01 1.94 33.92
N PRO A 721 -13.05 2.16 34.85
CA PRO A 721 -12.89 3.42 35.57
C PRO A 721 -12.53 4.61 34.66
N MET A 722 -12.11 4.35 33.42
CA MET A 722 -11.85 5.37 32.40
C MET A 722 -13.12 6.10 31.95
N PHE A 723 -14.29 5.46 32.02
CA PHE A 723 -15.55 6.04 31.55
C PHE A 723 -16.42 6.50 32.71
N LYS A 724 -16.58 7.81 32.85
CA LYS A 724 -17.50 8.42 33.82
C LYS A 724 -18.92 8.46 33.24
N ASP A 725 -19.92 8.63 34.10
CA ASP A 725 -21.33 8.73 33.67
C ASP A 725 -21.57 9.87 32.67
N LYS A 726 -20.81 10.96 32.81
CA LYS A 726 -20.83 12.08 31.85
C LYS A 726 -20.32 11.67 30.46
N ASP A 727 -19.34 10.76 30.39
CA ASP A 727 -18.77 10.27 29.13
C ASP A 727 -19.76 9.34 28.42
N LEU A 728 -20.43 8.47 29.19
CA LEU A 728 -21.48 7.60 28.66
C LEU A 728 -22.70 8.41 28.20
N ALA A 729 -23.11 9.43 28.95
CA ALA A 729 -24.14 10.38 28.57
C ALA A 729 -23.78 11.15 27.28
N ALA A 730 -22.51 11.54 27.13
CA ALA A 730 -21.99 12.18 25.92
C ALA A 730 -22.08 11.25 24.69
N ILE A 731 -21.59 10.01 24.80
CA ILE A 731 -21.67 9.01 23.71
C ILE A 731 -23.13 8.74 23.34
N ALA A 732 -24.01 8.52 24.32
CA ALA A 732 -25.44 8.31 24.11
C ALA A 732 -26.09 9.51 23.40
N THR A 733 -25.76 10.74 23.81
CA THR A 733 -26.23 11.97 23.18
C THR A 733 -25.77 12.07 21.73
N PHE A 734 -24.51 11.73 21.43
CA PHE A 734 -23.99 11.73 20.07
C PHE A 734 -24.73 10.73 19.18
N ILE A 735 -24.80 9.45 19.56
CA ILE A 735 -25.42 8.42 18.71
C ILE A 735 -26.94 8.62 18.55
N ARG A 736 -27.63 9.22 19.53
CA ARG A 736 -29.07 9.54 19.45
C ARG A 736 -29.38 10.76 18.60
N ASN A 737 -28.39 11.58 18.26
CA ASN A 737 -28.59 12.83 17.51
C ASN A 737 -27.70 12.92 16.26
N HIS A 738 -27.09 11.82 15.84
CA HIS A 738 -26.26 11.71 14.64
C HIS A 738 -26.68 10.50 13.80
N PHE A 739 -26.05 10.30 12.64
CA PHE A 739 -26.32 9.18 11.73
C PHE A 739 -27.79 9.04 11.25
N GLY A 740 -28.63 10.07 11.41
CA GLY A 740 -30.06 10.04 11.11
C GLY A 740 -30.98 9.91 12.33
N ASN A 741 -30.44 9.69 13.53
CA ASN A 741 -31.18 9.64 14.78
C ASN A 741 -31.55 11.06 15.28
N LYS A 742 -32.71 11.19 15.93
CA LYS A 742 -33.29 12.48 16.36
C LYS A 742 -33.92 12.43 17.76
N SER A 743 -33.39 11.59 18.65
CA SER A 743 -34.05 11.21 19.91
C SER A 743 -33.63 12.02 21.14
N GLY A 744 -32.95 13.17 20.95
CA GLY A 744 -32.63 14.10 22.03
C GLY A 744 -31.44 13.68 22.90
N ALA A 745 -30.95 14.59 23.74
CA ALA A 745 -29.79 14.39 24.58
C ALA A 745 -30.08 13.49 25.79
N VAL A 746 -29.06 12.82 26.29
CA VAL A 746 -29.09 12.01 27.50
C VAL A 746 -28.17 12.65 28.52
N GLN A 747 -28.69 12.87 29.73
CA GLN A 747 -27.97 13.55 30.80
C GLN A 747 -27.22 12.56 31.70
N GLU A 748 -26.16 13.06 32.35
CA GLU A 748 -25.36 12.30 33.32
C GLU A 748 -26.20 11.71 34.46
N SER A 749 -27.26 12.40 34.89
CA SER A 749 -28.16 11.94 35.94
C SER A 749 -28.85 10.61 35.62
N LEU A 750 -29.15 10.35 34.34
CA LEU A 750 -29.74 9.07 33.93
C LEU A 750 -28.75 7.93 34.14
N PHE A 751 -27.50 8.10 33.73
CA PHE A 751 -26.47 7.07 33.89
C PHE A 751 -26.16 6.81 35.37
N LYS A 752 -26.14 7.85 36.21
CA LYS A 752 -26.03 7.71 37.68
C LYS A 752 -27.18 6.88 38.26
N LYS A 753 -28.42 7.22 37.89
CA LYS A 753 -29.62 6.50 38.33
C LYS A 753 -29.56 5.03 37.91
N VAL A 754 -29.38 4.76 36.62
CA VAL A 754 -29.37 3.39 36.08
C VAL A 754 -28.23 2.58 36.68
N ARG A 755 -27.03 3.16 36.84
CA ARG A 755 -25.89 2.48 37.48
C ARG A 755 -26.20 2.07 38.92
N GLN A 756 -26.89 2.92 39.68
CA GLN A 756 -27.30 2.60 41.04
C GLN A 756 -28.37 1.50 41.08
N GLU A 757 -29.37 1.58 40.20
CA GLU A 757 -30.46 0.59 40.09
C GLU A 757 -29.97 -0.78 39.59
N THR A 758 -28.87 -0.80 38.84
CA THR A 758 -28.29 -2.00 38.22
C THR A 758 -26.91 -2.35 38.80
N LYS A 759 -26.60 -1.87 40.01
CA LYS A 759 -25.30 -2.09 40.68
C LYS A 759 -24.94 -3.57 40.86
N ASP A 760 -25.96 -4.42 40.94
CA ASP A 760 -25.82 -5.87 41.14
C ASP A 760 -25.69 -6.62 39.80
N GLN A 761 -25.89 -5.95 38.66
CA GLN A 761 -25.66 -6.52 37.33
C GLN A 761 -24.17 -6.60 37.04
N LYS A 762 -23.63 -7.83 36.97
CA LYS A 762 -22.20 -8.08 36.73
C LYS A 762 -21.90 -8.68 35.35
N THR A 763 -22.93 -9.04 34.59
CA THR A 763 -22.82 -9.65 33.27
C THR A 763 -23.59 -8.83 32.23
N PRO A 764 -23.25 -8.94 30.94
CA PRO A 764 -24.07 -8.40 29.86
C PRO A 764 -25.52 -8.86 29.97
N TYR A 765 -26.47 -8.00 29.59
CA TYR A 765 -27.89 -8.38 29.52
C TYR A 765 -28.13 -9.33 28.34
N ALA A 766 -28.99 -10.31 28.50
CA ALA A 766 -29.58 -11.00 27.38
C ALA A 766 -30.56 -10.06 26.67
N VAL A 767 -30.61 -10.08 25.34
CA VAL A 767 -31.56 -9.27 24.56
C VAL A 767 -32.99 -9.36 25.10
N LYS A 768 -33.46 -10.55 25.45
CA LYS A 768 -34.82 -10.80 26.00
C LYS A 768 -35.11 -10.14 27.35
N GLU A 769 -34.09 -9.75 28.11
CA GLU A 769 -34.27 -9.07 29.40
C GLU A 769 -34.55 -7.56 29.23
N LEU A 770 -34.29 -7.03 28.03
CA LEU A 770 -34.42 -5.61 27.67
C LEU A 770 -35.35 -5.35 26.48
N GLU A 771 -35.92 -6.41 25.89
CA GLU A 771 -37.06 -6.36 24.97
C GLU A 771 -38.35 -6.10 25.75
#